data_AF-A0A1V5M7H7-F1
#
_entry.id   AF-A0A1V5M7H7-F1
#
_cell.length_a   1.000
_cell.length_b   1.000
_cell.length_c   1.000
_cell.angle_alpha   90.00
_cell.angle_beta   90.00
_cell.angle_gamma   90.00
#
_symmetry.space_group_name_H-M   'P 1'
#
loop_
_entity.id
_entity.type
_entity.pdbx_description
1 polymer ?
#
loop_
_entity_poly.entity_id
_entity_poly.type
_entity_poly.pdbx_seq_one_letter_code
_entity_poly.pdbx_strand_id
1 'polypeptide(L)'
;MSSFERNEKKENESESEKPNLSKVQEPAETKQEQPIKQEQPATEQVNEKETLQPLDFSPSKDERSLQLSVLKSGADKAKETAQPFMPTLDLVSEKTVTFPAQKAESESKSLFKNGELKQAREQALKDGVPILIDIGATWCGPCRALDRAMSTKEAELNGKAKVVKLDIDKLLSDPAKLPAAEQAQLKEQKQILKELGIKPEEIQGVPYLKLLPLNKDGKAASEGKDLSGFPLNHSESQAWFNSLYADCDTLKKEMAKSNATLEKPAVKSKFEESQNNEQSIGKSVKLEEGTYERNENGQITKTISSDGKTVRELKYEDKQNPDRVTSLTINGEREFRFVGNNKYSDGSIVKKDGYEMSSYAIYEKGKLTGNFSGALSMSKNGVFTTGDGSKALDHLDASSRAISEENRLKREADGIWPSKLTATLNDGSQLTGHYKGTTLDELEESRKLDEDTFEISIWKKDGDSYTNPAYPGEVRKNMSLKPDGTLSFTDQEGKLQTKYKDGASAVTENGITRKSDAQGNLVELTNKDGDKRHIEWEDGKIAAVTTERKDKNGASKTETLAVKEGDKEKQELKITADGAIEYKKENGNLIRDDFRKTTEYDQLGRPLELKFESGAKRQFTYDGDKLQAIKDTFTAAGGEEKQRTLTRKGDSDVFVLDENKKERIIEGLPDPDGDYQYRNKVEDKTSRTSKSYDLERIARGELSLSSDNLQEAKEDLLSAARAQNMNTERLDRFVGDLEKNATKWGVKEESLVKSLDNIRALLDEKLESPLYSRKELNQLAETALHNIGNPMQIDQGAHPTCNITTVEIYTATKHPDVYTQLVRDVASKGSWTTAEGEKCTPPKEALRPGDDEKAYDIDKPSNKVRNISSQLVQMSLINAMYATGRMDQETAVNGVKQVESRRDWNYIMVPSQKVTGQEYYNGQMVQVTRTIGEDRLRNGKGQYVGKEDSGPNLTVEDNIEASKMLLKSAMPYVAGPYRLGNDPWVYDLPDAPRLNKAKQDGMLPMGVPTIGGAHVQTIHDIARNSAGETVVLLDNQHGERMDGWVTIPQLHQTIKEKIELKPSINRFGKPFPADVQESSRPSY
;
A
#
# COMPACT_ATOMS: atom_id res chain seq x y z
N MET A 1 43.63 -1.13 -42.11
CA MET A 1 44.76 -1.57 -42.97
C MET A 1 45.98 -1.78 -42.09
N SER A 2 46.87 -2.72 -42.46
CA SER A 2 48.31 -2.85 -42.15
C SER A 2 48.94 -2.36 -40.83
N SER A 3 49.97 -3.02 -40.27
CA SER A 3 50.50 -4.39 -40.47
C SER A 3 51.73 -4.60 -39.58
N PHE A 4 51.93 -5.84 -39.13
CA PHE A 4 53.23 -6.52 -38.98
C PHE A 4 54.22 -6.13 -37.84
N GLU A 5 54.65 -7.20 -37.19
CA GLU A 5 56.02 -7.56 -36.80
C GLU A 5 56.72 -7.06 -35.52
N ARG A 6 57.42 -8.03 -34.93
CA ARG A 6 58.54 -7.86 -33.99
C ARG A 6 59.80 -7.57 -34.81
N ASN A 7 60.80 -6.91 -34.23
CA ASN A 7 62.05 -7.65 -33.98
C ASN A 7 62.97 -7.05 -32.91
N GLU A 8 63.75 -7.97 -32.37
CA GLU A 8 64.71 -7.89 -31.28
C GLU A 8 65.97 -7.06 -31.59
N LYS A 9 66.90 -7.06 -30.60
CA LYS A 9 68.39 -6.97 -30.73
C LYS A 9 68.99 -5.57 -30.95
N LYS A 10 70.13 -5.21 -30.32
CA LYS A 10 70.93 -5.86 -29.24
C LYS A 10 72.02 -4.88 -28.72
N GLU A 11 72.90 -5.39 -27.83
CA GLU A 11 74.29 -4.91 -27.58
C GLU A 11 74.46 -3.54 -26.87
N ASN A 12 75.46 -3.33 -25.99
CA ASN A 12 76.31 -4.26 -25.23
C ASN A 12 76.92 -3.56 -23.99
N GLU A 13 77.52 -4.34 -23.06
CA GLU A 13 78.76 -4.12 -22.25
C GLU A 13 79.16 -2.72 -21.71
N SER A 14 79.84 -2.55 -20.56
CA SER A 14 80.22 -3.44 -19.43
C SER A 14 80.84 -2.59 -18.28
N GLU A 15 80.93 -3.16 -17.06
CA GLU A 15 82.04 -3.02 -16.08
C GLU A 15 82.62 -1.63 -15.63
N SER A 16 83.13 -1.41 -14.40
CA SER A 16 83.26 -2.23 -13.18
C SER A 16 83.68 -1.37 -11.94
N GLU A 17 83.93 -2.07 -10.81
CA GLU A 17 84.72 -1.69 -9.62
C GLU A 17 84.09 -0.93 -8.41
N LYS A 18 84.73 -1.20 -7.26
CA LYS A 18 84.46 -0.80 -5.84
C LYS A 18 85.77 -0.06 -5.35
N PRO A 19 86.15 0.15 -4.04
CA PRO A 19 85.57 -0.37 -2.78
C PRO A 19 85.71 0.42 -1.45
N ASN A 20 85.08 -0.17 -0.40
CA ASN A 20 85.62 -0.43 0.97
C ASN A 20 85.57 0.57 2.17
N LEU A 21 85.07 0.01 3.31
CA LEU A 21 85.58 0.09 4.71
C LEU A 21 85.40 1.40 5.54
N SER A 22 85.22 1.40 6.88
CA SER A 22 84.89 0.34 7.89
C SER A 22 84.69 0.89 9.34
N LYS A 23 84.30 0.00 10.29
CA LYS A 23 84.40 0.11 11.79
C LYS A 23 83.38 1.06 12.47
N VAL A 24 82.96 0.98 13.76
CA VAL A 24 83.22 0.14 14.97
C VAL A 24 82.04 0.40 15.98
N GLN A 25 81.58 -0.42 16.96
CA GLN A 25 81.80 -1.82 17.41
C GLN A 25 80.56 -2.33 18.22
N GLU A 26 80.75 -3.09 19.31
CA GLU A 26 79.78 -3.81 20.19
C GLU A 26 80.35 -3.83 21.66
N PRO A 27 79.66 -4.28 22.76
CA PRO A 27 79.19 -5.69 22.94
C PRO A 27 78.00 -6.02 23.91
N ALA A 28 77.52 -7.29 23.85
CA ALA A 28 77.10 -8.20 24.94
C ALA A 28 75.91 -7.86 25.90
N GLU A 29 75.17 -8.79 26.51
CA GLU A 29 74.88 -10.26 26.37
C GLU A 29 73.53 -10.53 27.12
N THR A 30 72.81 -11.67 27.11
CA THR A 30 73.06 -13.10 26.83
C THR A 30 71.84 -13.71 26.09
N LYS A 31 72.00 -14.54 25.04
CA LYS A 31 72.02 -16.03 25.02
C LYS A 31 70.71 -16.69 25.55
N GLN A 32 70.11 -17.72 24.93
CA GLN A 32 70.46 -18.64 23.81
C GLN A 32 69.14 -19.34 23.32
N GLU A 33 68.97 -20.05 22.19
CA GLU A 33 69.86 -20.59 21.14
C GLU A 33 69.10 -20.81 19.79
N GLN A 34 69.54 -20.12 18.72
CA GLN A 34 69.61 -20.52 17.28
C GLN A 34 68.40 -20.99 16.40
N PRO A 35 68.54 -20.90 15.04
CA PRO A 35 67.42 -20.87 14.08
C PRO A 35 67.45 -22.03 13.03
N ILE A 36 66.66 -22.01 11.95
CA ILE A 36 66.97 -21.42 10.62
C ILE A 36 65.69 -21.29 9.76
N LYS A 37 65.70 -20.41 8.74
CA LYS A 37 64.64 -20.23 7.71
C LYS A 37 65.09 -20.72 6.31
N GLN A 38 64.11 -20.73 5.39
CA GLN A 38 64.18 -20.57 3.91
C GLN A 38 64.22 -21.81 3.00
N GLU A 39 63.22 -21.80 2.10
CA GLU A 39 63.30 -22.03 0.65
C GLU A 39 63.20 -23.44 0.01
N GLN A 40 62.92 -23.37 -1.31
CA GLN A 40 62.48 -24.37 -2.30
C GLN A 40 63.61 -25.37 -2.69
N PRO A 41 63.40 -26.49 -3.44
CA PRO A 41 62.45 -26.60 -4.57
C PRO A 41 61.85 -27.98 -5.00
N ALA A 42 60.89 -27.89 -5.94
CA ALA A 42 60.64 -28.75 -7.13
C ALA A 42 60.32 -30.27 -7.07
N THR A 43 59.65 -30.70 -8.17
CA THR A 43 59.50 -32.05 -8.77
C THR A 43 58.61 -33.14 -8.13
N GLU A 44 57.50 -33.40 -8.85
CA GLU A 44 56.84 -34.68 -9.22
C GLU A 44 56.79 -35.96 -8.33
N GLN A 45 55.55 -36.49 -8.30
CA GLN A 45 55.13 -37.91 -8.32
C GLN A 45 55.14 -38.82 -7.06
N VAL A 46 53.91 -39.17 -6.66
CA VAL A 46 53.37 -40.54 -6.47
C VAL A 46 53.77 -41.40 -5.23
N ASN A 47 52.75 -41.61 -4.39
CA ASN A 47 52.41 -42.79 -3.55
C ASN A 47 53.06 -43.10 -2.19
N GLU A 48 52.21 -43.78 -1.40
CA GLU A 48 52.41 -44.62 -0.20
C GLU A 48 52.81 -43.95 1.15
N LYS A 49 51.87 -44.07 2.11
CA LYS A 49 52.03 -44.49 3.53
C LYS A 49 52.96 -43.69 4.47
N GLU A 50 52.57 -43.36 5.71
CA GLU A 50 51.31 -43.62 6.42
C GLU A 50 51.09 -42.66 7.60
N THR A 51 49.82 -42.51 8.01
CA THR A 51 49.33 -42.01 9.31
C THR A 51 49.90 -40.70 9.88
N LEU A 52 49.07 -39.63 9.86
CA LEU A 52 48.46 -39.09 11.09
C LEU A 52 47.22 -38.23 10.78
N GLN A 53 46.03 -38.82 11.03
CA GLN A 53 44.69 -38.22 11.28
C GLN A 53 44.28 -36.94 10.51
N PRO A 54 43.14 -37.03 9.79
CA PRO A 54 41.89 -36.57 10.41
C PRO A 54 40.85 -37.70 10.57
N LEU A 55 39.78 -37.45 11.35
CA LEU A 55 38.71 -38.41 11.61
C LEU A 55 37.64 -38.37 10.51
N ASP A 56 37.41 -39.53 9.89
CA ASP A 56 36.49 -39.76 8.77
C ASP A 56 35.09 -40.21 9.25
N PHE A 57 34.08 -40.10 8.38
CA PHE A 57 32.70 -40.47 8.65
C PHE A 57 32.29 -41.75 7.92
N SER A 58 31.84 -42.76 8.70
CA SER A 58 31.25 -44.04 8.27
C SER A 58 32.25 -45.17 7.96
N PRO A 59 31.83 -46.46 7.93
CA PRO A 59 30.77 -47.11 8.72
C PRO A 59 31.24 -48.45 9.35
N SER A 60 30.46 -49.02 10.27
CA SER A 60 29.80 -50.34 10.12
C SER A 60 29.43 -51.03 11.45
N LYS A 61 28.47 -51.96 11.32
CA LYS A 61 28.08 -53.07 12.20
C LYS A 61 28.76 -53.23 13.57
N ASP A 62 27.91 -53.36 14.58
CA ASP A 62 28.02 -54.52 15.46
C ASP A 62 26.85 -55.49 15.17
N GLU A 63 27.11 -56.79 15.25
CA GLU A 63 26.10 -57.86 15.13
C GLU A 63 26.05 -58.64 16.44
N ARG A 64 24.94 -59.40 16.62
CA ARG A 64 24.65 -60.37 17.71
C ARG A 64 23.95 -59.77 18.94
N SER A 65 22.96 -60.45 19.54
CA SER A 65 22.22 -61.64 19.07
C SER A 65 20.99 -61.94 19.94
N LEU A 66 20.22 -62.94 19.50
CA LEU A 66 19.32 -63.83 20.27
C LEU A 66 17.88 -63.38 20.55
N GLN A 67 16.98 -64.22 20.00
CA GLN A 67 15.67 -64.64 20.53
C GLN A 67 14.45 -63.68 20.40
N LEU A 68 13.27 -64.15 19.96
CA LEU A 68 12.94 -65.39 19.23
C LEU A 68 11.53 -65.29 18.56
N SER A 69 11.36 -65.93 17.40
CA SER A 69 10.12 -66.63 16.92
C SER A 69 8.76 -65.88 16.78
N VAL A 70 8.15 -65.81 15.57
CA VAL A 70 7.08 -66.73 15.02
C VAL A 70 5.65 -66.30 15.42
N LEU A 71 4.58 -66.33 14.60
CA LEU A 71 4.32 -66.71 13.19
C LEU A 71 4.05 -65.46 12.31
N LYS A 72 4.03 -65.44 10.97
CA LYS A 72 4.14 -66.42 9.86
C LYS A 72 2.90 -67.23 9.40
N SER A 73 1.95 -66.56 8.73
CA SER A 73 1.22 -67.07 7.54
C SER A 73 0.58 -65.88 6.79
N GLY A 74 0.32 -65.91 5.47
CA GLY A 74 0.74 -66.86 4.43
C GLY A 74 -0.12 -66.78 3.16
N ALA A 75 0.48 -67.08 1.98
CA ALA A 75 -0.17 -67.33 0.67
C ALA A 75 -0.72 -66.16 -0.19
N ASP A 76 0.19 -65.56 -0.97
CA ASP A 76 0.26 -65.67 -2.45
C ASP A 76 -0.90 -65.30 -3.43
N LYS A 77 -0.56 -64.35 -4.36
CA LYS A 77 -0.67 -64.40 -5.86
C LYS A 77 -2.11 -64.41 -6.49
N ALA A 78 -2.39 -63.81 -7.67
CA ALA A 78 -1.51 -63.36 -8.77
C ALA A 78 -2.17 -62.35 -9.78
N LYS A 79 -1.30 -61.75 -10.65
CA LYS A 79 -1.50 -61.30 -12.05
C LYS A 79 -2.37 -60.07 -12.45
N GLU A 80 -1.66 -59.05 -12.96
CA GLU A 80 -1.83 -58.36 -14.26
C GLU A 80 -3.18 -57.73 -14.68
N THR A 81 -3.23 -56.38 -14.79
CA THR A 81 -3.18 -55.64 -16.09
C THR A 81 -3.19 -54.10 -15.93
N ALA A 82 -2.65 -53.39 -16.94
CA ALA A 82 -2.77 -51.95 -17.24
C ALA A 82 -2.10 -50.90 -16.29
N GLN A 83 -1.96 -49.69 -16.82
CA GLN A 83 -1.28 -48.48 -16.30
C GLN A 83 -2.30 -47.28 -16.30
N PRO A 84 -1.99 -46.00 -15.94
CA PRO A 84 -0.70 -45.38 -15.58
C PRO A 84 -0.67 -44.36 -14.39
N PHE A 85 0.56 -43.93 -14.06
CA PHE A 85 0.98 -42.61 -13.52
C PHE A 85 0.39 -42.04 -12.20
N MET A 86 1.28 -41.95 -11.20
CA MET A 86 1.47 -40.75 -10.36
C MET A 86 2.98 -40.51 -10.17
N PRO A 87 3.48 -39.25 -10.19
CA PRO A 87 4.84 -38.93 -9.75
C PRO A 87 4.98 -39.05 -8.22
N THR A 88 6.19 -39.33 -7.74
CA THR A 88 6.50 -39.43 -6.30
C THR A 88 6.62 -38.05 -5.63
N LEU A 89 6.27 -38.00 -4.35
CA LEU A 89 6.76 -36.95 -3.44
C LEU A 89 8.29 -36.96 -3.41
N ASP A 90 8.89 -35.78 -3.19
CA ASP A 90 10.22 -35.67 -2.60
C ASP A 90 10.19 -34.63 -1.46
N LEU A 91 11.17 -34.67 -0.56
CA LEU A 91 11.08 -34.03 0.75
C LEU A 91 11.50 -32.55 0.75
N VAL A 92 10.74 -31.72 1.48
CA VAL A 92 11.22 -30.43 2.01
C VAL A 92 11.34 -30.55 3.52
N SER A 93 12.47 -30.10 4.06
CA SER A 93 12.87 -30.31 5.46
C SER A 93 12.34 -29.22 6.42
N GLU A 94 12.26 -29.57 7.69
CA GLU A 94 11.81 -28.66 8.76
C GLU A 94 12.80 -27.51 8.97
N LYS A 95 12.28 -26.27 9.00
CA LYS A 95 12.88 -25.18 9.79
C LYS A 95 11.80 -24.45 10.59
N THR A 96 12.07 -24.28 11.87
CA THR A 96 11.15 -23.72 12.87
C THR A 96 10.89 -22.24 12.63
N VAL A 97 9.64 -21.85 12.51
CA VAL A 97 9.22 -20.44 12.54
C VAL A 97 8.61 -20.14 13.91
N THR A 98 9.26 -19.26 14.68
CA THR A 98 8.72 -18.71 15.94
C THR A 98 8.11 -17.34 15.70
N PHE A 99 6.80 -17.21 15.89
CA PHE A 99 6.10 -15.93 15.80
C PHE A 99 6.06 -15.22 17.17
N PRO A 100 6.39 -13.92 17.27
CA PRO A 100 6.21 -13.15 18.49
C PRO A 100 4.72 -12.82 18.72
N ALA A 101 4.26 -12.92 19.98
CA ALA A 101 2.86 -12.71 20.32
C ALA A 101 2.48 -11.22 20.34
N GLN A 102 1.52 -10.82 19.50
CA GLN A 102 0.80 -9.56 19.66
C GLN A 102 -0.29 -9.71 20.72
N LYS A 103 -0.40 -8.73 21.64
CA LYS A 103 -1.46 -8.69 22.65
C LYS A 103 -2.63 -7.83 22.17
N ALA A 104 -3.72 -8.50 21.78
CA ALA A 104 -5.07 -7.95 21.69
C ALA A 104 -6.04 -9.06 22.09
N GLU A 105 -6.85 -8.83 23.13
CA GLU A 105 -7.83 -9.80 23.64
C GLU A 105 -9.14 -9.08 24.02
N SER A 106 -10.25 -9.83 24.02
CA SER A 106 -11.66 -9.40 24.16
C SER A 106 -12.31 -8.92 22.84
N GLU A 107 -13.34 -9.58 22.28
CA GLU A 107 -13.91 -10.88 22.67
C GLU A 107 -14.78 -11.55 21.56
N SER A 108 -14.43 -12.78 21.15
CA SER A 108 -15.40 -13.86 20.81
C SER A 108 -14.66 -15.19 20.60
N LYS A 109 -14.16 -15.79 21.69
CA LYS A 109 -13.37 -17.03 21.66
C LYS A 109 -14.27 -18.23 21.27
N SER A 110 -13.95 -18.95 20.19
CA SER A 110 -14.70 -20.17 19.79
C SER A 110 -14.15 -21.45 20.43
N LEU A 111 -12.85 -21.48 20.77
CA LEU A 111 -12.17 -22.59 21.44
C LEU A 111 -11.80 -22.26 22.90
N PHE A 112 -12.58 -22.81 23.83
CA PHE A 112 -12.33 -22.80 25.26
C PHE A 112 -11.35 -23.91 25.66
N LYS A 113 -10.55 -23.68 26.70
CA LYS A 113 -9.49 -24.58 27.18
C LYS A 113 -9.75 -25.03 28.63
N ASN A 114 -8.92 -25.95 29.14
CA ASN A 114 -8.97 -26.46 30.52
C ASN A 114 -9.21 -25.32 31.55
N GLY A 115 -10.33 -25.41 32.27
CA GLY A 115 -10.77 -24.39 33.22
C GLY A 115 -12.05 -23.66 32.78
N GLU A 116 -12.26 -23.49 31.47
CA GLU A 116 -13.28 -22.61 30.90
C GLU A 116 -14.62 -23.31 30.58
N LEU A 117 -14.79 -24.58 30.96
CA LEU A 117 -15.99 -25.41 30.66
C LEU A 117 -17.32 -24.76 31.08
N LYS A 118 -17.31 -24.04 32.20
CA LYS A 118 -18.46 -23.28 32.68
C LYS A 118 -18.85 -22.16 31.72
N GLN A 119 -17.87 -21.34 31.33
CA GLN A 119 -18.04 -20.24 30.38
C GLN A 119 -18.47 -20.76 29.00
N ALA A 120 -17.90 -21.89 28.55
CA ALA A 120 -18.30 -22.55 27.31
C ALA A 120 -19.79 -22.97 27.33
N ARG A 121 -20.28 -23.51 28.44
CA ARG A 121 -21.69 -23.90 28.66
C ARG A 121 -22.62 -22.69 28.74
N GLU A 122 -22.23 -21.67 29.49
CA GLU A 122 -22.99 -20.41 29.64
C GLU A 122 -23.07 -19.64 28.31
N GLN A 123 -21.99 -19.61 27.52
CA GLN A 123 -21.96 -18.96 26.20
C GLN A 123 -22.67 -19.80 25.12
N ALA A 124 -22.64 -21.14 25.20
CA ALA A 124 -23.41 -22.01 24.30
C ALA A 124 -24.93 -21.82 24.48
N LEU A 125 -25.38 -21.66 25.73
CA LEU A 125 -26.75 -21.26 26.06
C LEU A 125 -27.09 -19.88 25.48
N LYS A 126 -26.27 -18.87 25.77
CA LYS A 126 -26.50 -17.47 25.34
C LYS A 126 -26.61 -17.33 23.83
N ASP A 127 -25.74 -18.01 23.09
CA ASP A 127 -25.68 -17.93 21.63
C ASP A 127 -26.61 -18.94 20.92
N GLY A 128 -27.35 -19.76 21.69
CA GLY A 128 -28.30 -20.74 21.18
C GLY A 128 -27.66 -21.84 20.32
N VAL A 129 -26.47 -22.32 20.69
CA VAL A 129 -25.69 -23.31 19.93
C VAL A 129 -25.34 -24.55 20.76
N PRO A 130 -25.16 -25.73 20.15
CA PRO A 130 -24.64 -26.90 20.85
C PRO A 130 -23.21 -26.67 21.38
N ILE A 131 -22.85 -27.43 22.43
CA ILE A 131 -21.49 -27.46 22.98
C ILE A 131 -20.76 -28.70 22.45
N LEU A 132 -19.52 -28.52 22.01
CA LEU A 132 -18.63 -29.59 21.55
C LEU A 132 -17.57 -29.84 22.63
N ILE A 133 -17.66 -30.98 23.30
CA ILE A 133 -16.73 -31.41 24.35
C ILE A 133 -15.62 -32.24 23.71
N ASP A 134 -14.39 -31.73 23.69
CA ASP A 134 -13.17 -32.44 23.31
C ASP A 134 -12.43 -32.88 24.57
N ILE A 135 -12.24 -34.19 24.76
CA ILE A 135 -11.46 -34.77 25.85
C ILE A 135 -10.30 -35.54 25.22
N GLY A 136 -9.10 -34.98 25.35
CA GLY A 136 -7.88 -35.50 24.73
C GLY A 136 -6.70 -35.54 25.69
N ALA A 137 -5.54 -35.92 25.15
CA ALA A 137 -4.28 -35.98 25.89
C ALA A 137 -3.10 -35.51 25.03
N THR A 138 -2.03 -35.01 25.66
CA THR A 138 -0.83 -34.55 24.94
C THR A 138 0.00 -35.71 24.36
N TRP A 139 -0.05 -36.89 25.00
CA TRP A 139 0.59 -38.12 24.53
C TRP A 139 -0.18 -38.81 23.38
N CYS A 140 -1.46 -38.50 23.22
CA CYS A 140 -2.35 -39.12 22.23
C CYS A 140 -2.01 -38.68 20.79
N GLY A 141 -1.70 -39.64 19.92
CA GLY A 141 -1.36 -39.40 18.50
C GLY A 141 -2.51 -38.74 17.71
N PRO A 142 -3.70 -39.36 17.63
CA PRO A 142 -4.83 -38.80 16.89
C PRO A 142 -5.37 -37.49 17.48
N CYS A 143 -5.32 -37.31 18.81
CA CYS A 143 -5.70 -36.05 19.47
C CYS A 143 -4.88 -34.87 18.93
N ARG A 144 -3.56 -35.05 18.80
CA ARG A 144 -2.67 -34.02 18.22
C ARG A 144 -2.89 -33.77 16.72
N ALA A 145 -3.57 -34.68 16.00
CA ALA A 145 -3.98 -34.46 14.62
C ALA A 145 -5.31 -33.69 14.55
N LEU A 146 -6.30 -34.09 15.35
CA LEU A 146 -7.54 -33.36 15.56
C LEU A 146 -7.27 -31.91 16.00
N ASP A 147 -6.36 -31.69 16.96
CA ASP A 147 -5.93 -30.37 17.42
C ASP A 147 -5.55 -29.41 16.28
N ARG A 148 -4.69 -29.86 15.37
CA ARG A 148 -4.23 -29.05 14.24
C ARG A 148 -5.38 -28.74 13.29
N ALA A 149 -6.21 -29.74 12.99
CA ALA A 149 -7.35 -29.59 12.09
C ALA A 149 -8.49 -28.74 12.68
N MET A 150 -8.68 -28.78 14.01
CA MET A 150 -9.61 -27.89 14.71
C MET A 150 -9.09 -26.45 14.69
N SER A 151 -7.79 -26.23 14.94
CA SER A 151 -7.22 -24.87 14.96
C SER A 151 -7.34 -24.13 13.62
N THR A 152 -7.24 -24.83 12.48
CA THR A 152 -7.47 -24.24 11.15
C THR A 152 -8.96 -24.06 10.80
N LYS A 153 -9.87 -24.53 11.67
CA LYS A 153 -11.33 -24.49 11.49
C LYS A 153 -12.08 -23.73 12.60
N GLU A 154 -11.36 -23.09 13.53
CA GLU A 154 -11.93 -22.31 14.65
C GLU A 154 -12.85 -21.17 14.19
N ALA A 155 -12.62 -20.61 13.00
CA ALA A 155 -13.48 -19.60 12.39
C ALA A 155 -14.78 -20.17 11.80
N GLU A 156 -14.71 -21.33 11.11
CA GLU A 156 -15.87 -22.02 10.53
C GLU A 156 -16.80 -22.63 11.60
N LEU A 157 -16.26 -22.96 12.78
CA LEU A 157 -17.02 -23.43 13.95
C LEU A 157 -17.68 -22.29 14.75
N ASN A 158 -17.20 -21.05 14.63
CA ASN A 158 -17.71 -19.93 15.41
C ASN A 158 -19.17 -19.62 15.03
N GLY A 159 -20.07 -19.56 16.02
CA GLY A 159 -21.51 -19.41 15.80
C GLY A 159 -22.26 -20.69 15.39
N LYS A 160 -21.54 -21.80 15.12
CA LYS A 160 -22.14 -23.14 14.92
C LYS A 160 -22.14 -23.98 16.20
N ALA A 161 -21.03 -23.97 16.95
CA ALA A 161 -20.91 -24.59 18.26
C ALA A 161 -19.96 -23.79 19.16
N LYS A 162 -19.94 -24.09 20.47
CA LYS A 162 -18.84 -23.68 21.36
C LYS A 162 -17.98 -24.89 21.67
N VAL A 163 -16.70 -24.83 21.34
CA VAL A 163 -15.76 -25.93 21.55
C VAL A 163 -15.07 -25.76 22.89
N VAL A 164 -15.02 -26.79 23.71
CA VAL A 164 -14.22 -26.81 24.94
C VAL A 164 -13.32 -28.02 24.96
N LYS A 165 -12.02 -27.77 25.08
CA LYS A 165 -11.00 -28.79 25.23
C LYS A 165 -10.63 -29.03 26.69
N LEU A 166 -10.68 -30.30 27.08
CA LEU A 166 -10.33 -30.83 28.39
C LEU A 166 -9.20 -31.86 28.27
N ASP A 167 -8.39 -31.95 29.31
CA ASP A 167 -7.26 -32.88 29.42
C ASP A 167 -7.66 -34.08 30.31
N ILE A 168 -7.62 -35.29 29.74
CA ILE A 168 -8.00 -36.52 30.44
C ILE A 168 -7.08 -36.81 31.64
N ASP A 169 -5.80 -36.48 31.57
CA ASP A 169 -4.84 -36.71 32.65
C ASP A 169 -5.18 -35.81 33.85
N LYS A 170 -5.70 -34.60 33.59
CA LYS A 170 -6.24 -33.71 34.63
C LYS A 170 -7.58 -34.21 35.18
N LEU A 171 -8.51 -34.65 34.31
CA LEU A 171 -9.81 -35.16 34.75
C LEU A 171 -9.70 -36.44 35.58
N LEU A 172 -8.69 -37.28 35.35
CA LEU A 172 -8.44 -38.51 36.12
C LEU A 172 -7.45 -38.32 37.28
N SER A 173 -6.91 -37.12 37.48
CA SER A 173 -5.98 -36.83 38.56
C SER A 173 -6.61 -36.96 39.96
N ASP A 174 -5.78 -37.34 40.93
CA ASP A 174 -6.14 -37.44 42.35
C ASP A 174 -6.23 -36.02 42.96
N PRO A 175 -7.41 -35.55 43.40
CA PRO A 175 -7.57 -34.20 43.94
C PRO A 175 -6.68 -33.91 45.15
N ALA A 176 -6.32 -34.93 45.95
CA ALA A 176 -5.45 -34.74 47.11
C ALA A 176 -4.01 -34.32 46.73
N LYS A 177 -3.65 -34.43 45.44
CA LYS A 177 -2.35 -34.02 44.89
C LYS A 177 -2.38 -32.65 44.19
N LEU A 178 -3.54 -32.01 44.07
CA LEU A 178 -3.71 -30.71 43.40
C LEU A 178 -3.76 -29.54 44.39
N PRO A 179 -3.38 -28.30 43.99
CA PRO A 179 -3.68 -27.08 44.75
C PRO A 179 -5.18 -26.89 44.98
N ALA A 180 -5.57 -26.26 46.09
CA ALA A 180 -6.98 -26.11 46.47
C ALA A 180 -7.88 -25.42 45.42
N ALA A 181 -7.32 -24.49 44.63
CA ALA A 181 -8.03 -23.86 43.51
C ALA A 181 -8.29 -24.85 42.36
N GLU A 182 -7.31 -25.69 42.02
CA GLU A 182 -7.45 -26.75 41.00
C GLU A 182 -8.37 -27.87 41.48
N GLN A 183 -8.38 -28.20 42.80
CA GLN A 183 -9.37 -29.12 43.38
C GLN A 183 -10.80 -28.60 43.20
N ALA A 184 -11.04 -27.31 43.46
CA ALA A 184 -12.35 -26.69 43.27
C ALA A 184 -12.76 -26.69 41.78
N GLN A 185 -11.84 -26.34 40.88
CA GLN A 185 -12.06 -26.33 39.44
C GLN A 185 -12.33 -27.73 38.88
N LEU A 186 -11.55 -28.75 39.27
CA LEU A 186 -11.76 -30.15 38.89
C LEU A 186 -13.12 -30.67 39.39
N LYS A 187 -13.52 -30.28 40.61
CA LYS A 187 -14.83 -30.64 41.17
C LYS A 187 -15.98 -29.99 40.38
N GLU A 188 -15.86 -28.72 40.01
CA GLU A 188 -16.86 -28.04 39.16
C GLU A 188 -16.92 -28.68 37.76
N GLN A 189 -15.77 -28.98 37.15
CA GLN A 189 -15.71 -29.66 35.84
C GLN A 189 -16.38 -31.04 35.87
N LYS A 190 -16.07 -31.89 36.86
CA LYS A 190 -16.72 -33.21 36.99
C LYS A 190 -18.23 -33.11 37.22
N GLN A 191 -18.69 -32.09 37.96
CA GLN A 191 -20.12 -31.84 38.14
C GLN A 191 -20.79 -31.41 36.82
N ILE A 192 -20.18 -30.50 36.06
CA ILE A 192 -20.72 -30.06 34.76
C ILE A 192 -20.73 -31.21 33.75
N LEU A 193 -19.66 -31.99 33.64
CA LEU A 193 -19.63 -33.16 32.76
C LEU A 193 -20.72 -34.18 33.11
N LYS A 194 -20.94 -34.44 34.40
CA LYS A 194 -22.03 -35.30 34.88
C LYS A 194 -23.42 -34.78 34.53
N GLU A 195 -23.64 -33.46 34.56
CA GLU A 195 -24.89 -32.81 34.10
C GLU A 195 -25.06 -32.83 32.57
N LEU A 196 -23.95 -33.02 31.83
CA LEU A 196 -23.90 -33.24 30.38
C LEU A 196 -23.91 -34.74 30.00
N GLY A 197 -24.07 -35.65 30.97
CA GLY A 197 -24.10 -37.10 30.75
C GLY A 197 -22.74 -37.74 30.43
N ILE A 198 -21.63 -37.02 30.64
CA ILE A 198 -20.26 -37.51 30.44
C ILE A 198 -19.64 -37.87 31.80
N LYS A 199 -19.08 -39.07 31.90
CA LYS A 199 -18.28 -39.51 33.06
C LYS A 199 -16.84 -39.76 32.60
N PRO A 200 -15.85 -38.96 33.03
CA PRO A 200 -14.45 -39.17 32.63
C PRO A 200 -13.92 -40.57 32.96
N GLU A 201 -14.44 -41.19 34.02
CA GLU A 201 -14.03 -42.51 34.50
C GLU A 201 -14.46 -43.67 33.58
N GLU A 202 -15.40 -43.44 32.66
CA GLU A 202 -15.91 -44.45 31.71
C GLU A 202 -15.36 -44.26 30.27
N ILE A 203 -14.46 -43.29 30.06
CA ILE A 203 -13.84 -43.02 28.75
C ILE A 203 -12.70 -44.02 28.49
N GLN A 204 -12.93 -44.97 27.58
CA GLN A 204 -11.98 -46.05 27.28
C GLN A 204 -10.99 -45.74 26.13
N GLY A 205 -11.07 -44.57 25.51
CA GLY A 205 -10.17 -44.15 24.43
C GLY A 205 -10.21 -42.64 24.19
N VAL A 206 -9.13 -42.11 23.59
CA VAL A 206 -8.98 -40.69 23.24
C VAL A 206 -8.46 -40.53 21.80
N PRO A 207 -8.86 -39.49 21.03
CA PRO A 207 -9.73 -38.38 21.43
C PRO A 207 -11.17 -38.84 21.66
N TYR A 208 -11.79 -38.33 22.71
CA TYR A 208 -13.22 -38.48 22.97
C TYR A 208 -13.89 -37.16 22.63
N LEU A 209 -14.73 -37.13 21.60
CA LEU A 209 -15.32 -35.91 21.08
C LEU A 209 -16.84 -36.05 21.02
N LYS A 210 -17.58 -35.15 21.69
CA LYS A 210 -19.03 -35.26 21.81
C LYS A 210 -19.75 -33.92 21.65
N LEU A 211 -20.69 -33.86 20.72
CA LEU A 211 -21.52 -32.69 20.42
C LEU A 211 -22.88 -32.81 21.12
N LEU A 212 -23.25 -31.84 21.96
CA LEU A 212 -24.41 -31.90 22.83
C LEU A 212 -25.33 -30.67 22.65
N PRO A 213 -26.65 -30.87 22.38
CA PRO A 213 -27.62 -29.79 22.48
C PRO A 213 -27.90 -29.47 23.95
N LEU A 214 -28.11 -28.19 24.27
CA LEU A 214 -28.42 -27.74 25.64
C LEU A 214 -29.90 -27.37 25.79
N ASN A 215 -30.50 -27.75 26.92
CA ASN A 215 -31.84 -27.32 27.32
C ASN A 215 -31.81 -25.95 28.03
N LYS A 216 -32.97 -25.42 28.43
CA LYS A 216 -33.12 -24.12 29.13
C LYS A 216 -32.30 -24.01 30.43
N ASP A 217 -31.98 -25.15 31.07
CA ASP A 217 -31.19 -25.24 32.30
C ASP A 217 -29.69 -25.55 32.05
N GLY A 218 -29.25 -25.51 30.79
CA GLY A 218 -27.88 -25.85 30.39
C GLY A 218 -27.51 -27.32 30.50
N LYS A 219 -28.47 -28.22 30.71
CA LYS A 219 -28.24 -29.68 30.72
C LYS A 219 -28.34 -30.23 29.30
N ALA A 220 -27.77 -31.42 29.07
CA ALA A 220 -27.91 -32.10 27.79
C ALA A 220 -29.40 -32.35 27.46
N ALA A 221 -29.87 -31.88 26.30
CA ALA A 221 -31.26 -32.04 25.86
C ALA A 221 -31.53 -33.41 25.19
N SER A 222 -30.47 -34.10 24.77
CA SER A 222 -30.47 -35.48 24.26
C SER A 222 -29.13 -36.13 24.62
N GLU A 223 -28.91 -37.40 24.27
CA GLU A 223 -27.62 -38.07 24.51
C GLU A 223 -26.44 -37.43 23.75
N GLY A 224 -26.69 -36.57 22.76
CA GLY A 224 -25.68 -35.96 21.90
C GLY A 224 -25.10 -36.91 20.86
N LYS A 225 -24.27 -36.38 19.94
CA LYS A 225 -23.58 -37.15 18.91
C LYS A 225 -22.14 -37.42 19.32
N ASP A 226 -21.75 -38.69 19.31
CA ASP A 226 -20.35 -39.10 19.41
C ASP A 226 -19.64 -38.89 18.07
N LEU A 227 -18.45 -38.28 18.12
CA LEU A 227 -17.63 -37.89 16.98
C LEU A 227 -16.17 -38.37 17.14
N SER A 228 -15.89 -39.24 18.12
CA SER A 228 -14.55 -39.67 18.54
C SER A 228 -13.72 -40.38 17.44
N GLY A 229 -14.36 -40.80 16.34
CA GLY A 229 -13.70 -41.36 15.15
C GLY A 229 -13.21 -40.32 14.15
N PHE A 230 -12.25 -39.46 14.53
CA PHE A 230 -11.64 -38.49 13.62
C PHE A 230 -10.64 -39.18 12.65
N PRO A 231 -10.81 -39.06 11.31
CA PRO A 231 -9.94 -39.70 10.33
C PRO A 231 -8.61 -38.95 10.14
N LEU A 232 -7.52 -39.70 9.93
CA LEU A 232 -6.17 -39.14 9.83
C LEU A 232 -5.76 -38.69 8.41
N ASN A 233 -6.59 -38.92 7.38
CA ASN A 233 -6.32 -38.44 6.02
C ASN A 233 -7.16 -37.21 5.65
N HIS A 234 -6.62 -36.36 4.79
CA HIS A 234 -7.13 -35.02 4.52
C HIS A 234 -8.49 -35.00 3.77
N SER A 235 -8.75 -36.01 2.93
CA SER A 235 -10.01 -36.16 2.19
C SER A 235 -11.16 -36.52 3.13
N GLU A 236 -10.95 -37.50 4.02
CA GLU A 236 -11.96 -37.92 4.99
C GLU A 236 -12.14 -36.88 6.09
N SER A 237 -11.08 -36.17 6.52
CA SER A 237 -11.22 -35.13 7.54
C SER A 237 -12.10 -33.98 7.08
N GLN A 238 -11.99 -33.54 5.82
CA GLN A 238 -12.89 -32.49 5.29
C GLN A 238 -14.34 -32.97 5.17
N ALA A 239 -14.57 -34.24 4.79
CA ALA A 239 -15.92 -34.82 4.81
C ALA A 239 -16.50 -34.93 6.23
N TRP A 240 -15.66 -35.26 7.20
CA TRP A 240 -15.99 -35.32 8.63
C TRP A 240 -16.34 -33.93 9.19
N PHE A 241 -15.60 -32.87 8.83
CA PHE A 241 -15.95 -31.49 9.20
C PHE A 241 -17.29 -31.04 8.59
N ASN A 242 -17.53 -31.38 7.32
CA ASN A 242 -18.82 -31.09 6.68
C ASN A 242 -19.99 -31.79 7.40
N SER A 243 -19.77 -33.02 7.90
CA SER A 243 -20.72 -33.74 8.75
C SER A 243 -20.98 -33.02 10.07
N LEU A 244 -19.91 -32.66 10.81
CA LEU A 244 -19.98 -31.89 12.06
C LEU A 244 -20.73 -30.57 11.88
N TYR A 245 -20.53 -29.83 10.79
CA TYR A 245 -21.29 -28.61 10.53
C TYR A 245 -22.79 -28.86 10.34
N ALA A 246 -23.16 -29.92 9.61
CA ALA A 246 -24.57 -30.30 9.44
C ALA A 246 -25.20 -30.78 10.76
N ASP A 247 -24.43 -31.45 11.63
CA ASP A 247 -24.89 -31.83 12.97
C ASP A 247 -25.13 -30.60 13.85
N CYS A 248 -24.20 -29.64 13.87
CA CYS A 248 -24.36 -28.37 14.58
C CYS A 248 -25.63 -27.63 14.12
N ASP A 249 -25.81 -27.49 12.80
CA ASP A 249 -26.98 -26.83 12.22
C ASP A 249 -28.30 -27.62 12.43
N THR A 250 -28.22 -28.91 12.75
CA THR A 250 -29.38 -29.76 13.10
C THR A 250 -29.72 -29.62 14.58
N LEU A 251 -28.76 -29.80 15.48
CA LEU A 251 -28.94 -29.66 16.93
C LEU A 251 -29.34 -28.24 17.32
N LYS A 252 -28.84 -27.21 16.62
CA LYS A 252 -29.30 -25.81 16.76
C LYS A 252 -30.80 -25.65 16.50
N LYS A 253 -31.35 -26.39 15.52
CA LYS A 253 -32.80 -26.41 15.22
C LYS A 253 -33.60 -27.21 16.27
N GLU A 254 -33.00 -28.21 16.91
CA GLU A 254 -33.64 -28.93 18.04
C GLU A 254 -33.67 -28.08 19.31
N MET A 255 -32.59 -27.36 19.61
CA MET A 255 -32.55 -26.37 20.69
C MET A 255 -33.59 -25.26 20.46
N ALA A 256 -33.69 -24.72 19.24
CA ALA A 256 -34.74 -23.77 18.88
C ALA A 256 -36.16 -24.33 19.09
N LYS A 257 -36.45 -25.56 18.61
CA LYS A 257 -37.78 -26.21 18.75
C LYS A 257 -38.16 -26.48 20.21
N SER A 258 -37.23 -27.00 21.02
CA SER A 258 -37.46 -27.27 22.45
C SER A 258 -37.60 -25.99 23.28
N ASN A 259 -36.97 -24.89 22.84
CA ASN A 259 -37.15 -23.58 23.45
C ASN A 259 -38.47 -22.91 23.07
N ALA A 260 -38.92 -23.06 21.81
CA ALA A 260 -40.13 -22.44 21.26
C ALA A 260 -41.48 -22.97 21.82
N THR A 261 -41.48 -24.01 22.66
CA THR A 261 -42.70 -24.49 23.33
C THR A 261 -43.07 -23.60 24.53
N LEU A 262 -43.57 -22.39 24.23
CA LEU A 262 -44.66 -21.66 24.92
C LEU A 262 -44.87 -20.29 24.25
N GLU A 263 -46.10 -19.76 24.36
CA GLU A 263 -46.54 -18.42 23.95
C GLU A 263 -46.42 -18.02 22.46
N LYS A 264 -47.51 -18.28 21.72
CA LYS A 264 -47.95 -17.39 20.62
C LYS A 264 -48.93 -16.35 21.18
N PRO A 265 -48.67 -15.05 21.04
CA PRO A 265 -49.71 -14.02 21.01
C PRO A 265 -49.97 -13.61 19.55
N ALA A 266 -51.15 -13.94 19.02
CA ALA A 266 -51.63 -13.34 17.78
C ALA A 266 -52.34 -12.01 18.13
N VAL A 267 -51.69 -10.88 17.85
CA VAL A 267 -52.25 -9.55 18.15
C VAL A 267 -52.81 -8.91 16.89
N LYS A 268 -54.13 -8.81 16.82
CA LYS A 268 -54.81 -7.79 16.01
C LYS A 268 -55.05 -6.57 16.89
N SER A 269 -54.25 -5.51 16.74
CA SER A 269 -54.63 -4.19 17.22
C SER A 269 -55.56 -3.53 16.20
N LYS A 270 -56.59 -2.82 16.66
CA LYS A 270 -57.28 -1.83 15.82
C LYS A 270 -56.41 -0.58 15.74
N PHE A 271 -56.46 0.12 14.61
CA PHE A 271 -56.15 1.54 14.59
C PHE A 271 -57.21 2.28 15.44
N GLU A 272 -56.77 3.04 16.44
CA GLU A 272 -57.60 4.05 17.09
C GLU A 272 -57.10 5.44 16.69
N GLU A 273 -58.01 6.30 16.24
CA GLU A 273 -57.68 7.64 15.79
C GLU A 273 -57.20 8.50 16.97
N SER A 274 -55.94 8.92 16.93
CA SER A 274 -55.39 9.94 17.82
C SER A 274 -54.74 11.06 17.00
N GLN A 275 -55.56 11.81 16.26
CA GLN A 275 -55.13 13.11 15.73
C GLN A 275 -54.80 14.04 16.91
N ASN A 276 -53.51 14.30 17.12
CA ASN A 276 -52.90 15.62 17.36
C ASN A 276 -51.48 15.53 17.95
N ASN A 277 -50.50 15.12 17.13
CA ASN A 277 -49.18 15.77 17.06
C ASN A 277 -48.35 15.17 15.91
N GLU A 278 -48.60 15.65 14.69
CA GLU A 278 -47.61 15.53 13.63
C GLU A 278 -46.42 16.45 13.95
N GLN A 279 -45.28 15.87 14.34
CA GLN A 279 -44.00 16.56 14.29
C GLN A 279 -43.08 15.85 13.31
N SER A 280 -43.05 16.38 12.07
CA SER A 280 -41.94 16.19 11.14
C SER A 280 -40.61 16.51 11.84
N ILE A 281 -39.55 15.71 11.58
CA ILE A 281 -38.15 15.82 12.06
C ILE A 281 -37.91 17.12 12.85
N GLY A 282 -38.14 17.09 14.17
CA GLY A 282 -38.47 18.31 14.93
C GLY A 282 -37.56 19.49 14.64
N LYS A 283 -38.02 20.46 13.82
CA LYS A 283 -37.28 21.70 13.53
C LYS A 283 -37.18 22.61 14.76
N SER A 284 -38.01 22.35 15.78
CA SER A 284 -37.90 22.94 17.11
C SER A 284 -38.17 21.88 18.19
N VAL A 285 -37.54 22.02 19.36
CA VAL A 285 -37.86 21.28 20.59
C VAL A 285 -37.83 22.25 21.77
N LYS A 286 -38.72 22.03 22.76
CA LYS A 286 -38.82 22.84 23.97
C LYS A 286 -38.60 21.97 25.21
N LEU A 287 -37.68 22.42 26.06
CA LEU A 287 -37.23 21.77 27.30
C LEU A 287 -37.34 22.76 28.47
N GLU A 288 -37.01 22.34 29.69
CA GLU A 288 -37.07 23.21 30.88
C GLU A 288 -36.06 24.37 30.83
N GLU A 289 -34.92 24.17 30.18
CA GLU A 289 -33.92 25.20 29.91
C GLU A 289 -34.32 26.20 28.81
N GLY A 290 -35.38 25.94 28.04
CA GLY A 290 -35.79 26.75 26.90
C GLY A 290 -35.98 25.97 25.59
N THR A 291 -36.01 26.69 24.48
CA THR A 291 -36.31 26.17 23.14
C THR A 291 -35.04 26.11 22.28
N TYR A 292 -34.91 25.06 21.47
CA TYR A 292 -33.87 24.88 20.46
C TYR A 292 -34.51 24.71 19.09
N GLU A 293 -33.88 25.19 18.02
CA GLU A 293 -34.32 24.99 16.63
C GLU A 293 -33.15 24.54 15.74
N ARG A 294 -33.42 23.69 14.74
CA ARG A 294 -32.40 23.10 13.86
C ARG A 294 -32.76 23.12 12.38
N ASN A 295 -31.73 23.11 11.55
CA ASN A 295 -31.83 22.91 10.10
C ASN A 295 -31.87 21.42 9.71
N GLU A 296 -32.00 21.15 8.41
CA GLU A 296 -32.09 19.81 7.83
C GLU A 296 -30.79 18.98 7.94
N ASN A 297 -29.65 19.64 8.19
CA ASN A 297 -28.36 18.98 8.50
C ASN A 297 -28.21 18.61 10.00
N GLY A 298 -29.26 18.84 10.80
CA GLY A 298 -29.25 18.59 12.25
C GLY A 298 -28.51 19.65 13.07
N GLN A 299 -28.18 20.81 12.48
CA GLN A 299 -27.39 21.87 13.12
C GLN A 299 -28.32 22.90 13.77
N ILE A 300 -27.95 23.39 14.96
CA ILE A 300 -28.83 24.26 15.75
C ILE A 300 -28.71 25.70 15.30
N THR A 301 -29.74 26.18 14.59
CA THR A 301 -29.83 27.53 14.04
C THR A 301 -30.40 28.55 15.02
N LYS A 302 -31.06 28.11 16.10
CA LYS A 302 -31.61 29.02 17.12
C LYS A 302 -31.70 28.40 18.51
N THR A 303 -31.51 29.20 19.56
CA THR A 303 -31.91 28.86 20.93
C THR A 303 -32.61 30.04 21.60
N ILE A 304 -33.54 29.76 22.51
CA ILE A 304 -34.32 30.74 23.27
C ILE A 304 -34.33 30.29 24.73
N SER A 305 -33.93 31.13 25.68
CA SER A 305 -33.96 30.82 27.11
C SER A 305 -35.39 30.54 27.62
N SER A 306 -35.51 29.83 28.75
CA SER A 306 -36.80 29.50 29.37
C SER A 306 -37.63 30.74 29.77
N ASP A 307 -36.96 31.86 30.05
CA ASP A 307 -37.57 33.16 30.34
C ASP A 307 -37.72 34.07 29.11
N GLY A 308 -37.34 33.61 27.91
CA GLY A 308 -37.41 34.34 26.65
C GLY A 308 -36.44 35.51 26.49
N LYS A 309 -35.60 35.83 27.49
CA LYS A 309 -34.73 37.02 27.47
C LYS A 309 -33.42 36.86 26.70
N THR A 310 -33.01 35.63 26.41
CA THR A 310 -31.80 35.31 25.64
C THR A 310 -32.19 34.50 24.41
N VAL A 311 -32.10 35.13 23.24
CA VAL A 311 -32.24 34.48 21.93
C VAL A 311 -30.86 34.42 21.28
N ARG A 312 -30.41 33.24 20.89
CA ARG A 312 -29.21 33.03 20.05
C ARG A 312 -29.66 32.58 18.67
N GLU A 313 -29.13 33.16 17.60
CA GLU A 313 -29.35 32.74 16.21
C GLU A 313 -28.00 32.45 15.57
N LEU A 314 -27.86 31.30 14.90
CA LEU A 314 -26.59 30.75 14.44
C LEU A 314 -26.60 30.45 12.94
N LYS A 315 -25.46 30.65 12.28
CA LYS A 315 -25.24 30.35 10.86
C LYS A 315 -24.05 29.42 10.66
N TYR A 316 -24.10 28.68 9.56
CA TYR A 316 -23.15 27.65 9.15
C TYR A 316 -22.89 27.77 7.64
N GLU A 317 -21.93 28.62 7.26
CA GLU A 317 -21.67 28.99 5.85
C GLU A 317 -20.31 28.45 5.32
N ASP A 318 -19.59 27.68 6.13
CA ASP A 318 -18.28 27.10 5.79
C ASP A 318 -18.44 25.76 5.04
N LYS A 319 -17.93 25.68 3.81
CA LYS A 319 -18.02 24.49 2.95
C LYS A 319 -17.01 23.38 3.29
N GLN A 320 -15.95 23.69 4.04
CA GLN A 320 -14.89 22.74 4.41
C GLN A 320 -15.12 22.16 5.81
N ASN A 321 -15.72 22.94 6.72
CA ASN A 321 -16.17 22.47 8.02
C ASN A 321 -17.65 22.86 8.23
N PRO A 322 -18.61 22.03 7.75
CA PRO A 322 -20.03 22.38 7.78
C PRO A 322 -20.59 22.73 9.16
N ASP A 323 -20.07 22.11 10.23
CA ASP A 323 -20.56 22.31 11.60
C ASP A 323 -19.91 23.51 12.33
N ARG A 324 -19.13 24.34 11.60
CA ARG A 324 -18.55 25.59 12.13
C ARG A 324 -19.58 26.72 12.14
N VAL A 325 -19.75 27.35 13.30
CA VAL A 325 -20.57 28.56 13.46
C VAL A 325 -19.88 29.75 12.77
N THR A 326 -20.41 30.22 11.64
CA THR A 326 -19.87 31.38 10.90
C THR A 326 -20.44 32.71 11.38
N SER A 327 -21.65 32.72 11.94
CA SER A 327 -22.19 33.86 12.68
C SER A 327 -23.02 33.41 13.88
N LEU A 328 -22.95 34.17 14.98
CA LEU A 328 -23.82 34.08 16.15
C LEU A 328 -24.40 35.46 16.46
N THR A 329 -25.72 35.62 16.38
CA THR A 329 -26.45 36.81 16.84
C THR A 329 -27.10 36.53 18.19
N ILE A 330 -26.97 37.47 19.14
CA ILE A 330 -27.61 37.44 20.45
C ILE A 330 -28.62 38.60 20.55
N ASN A 331 -29.87 38.27 20.88
CA ASN A 331 -31.01 39.18 21.05
C ASN A 331 -31.30 40.11 19.84
N GLY A 332 -30.78 39.79 18.66
CA GLY A 332 -30.83 40.68 17.48
C GLY A 332 -29.95 41.94 17.59
N GLU A 333 -29.29 42.17 18.74
CA GLU A 333 -28.53 43.39 18.99
C GLU A 333 -27.01 43.21 18.81
N ARG A 334 -26.47 42.02 19.10
CA ARG A 334 -25.02 41.76 19.11
C ARG A 334 -24.67 40.53 18.27
N GLU A 335 -23.89 40.70 17.22
CA GLU A 335 -23.48 39.65 16.29
C GLU A 335 -21.97 39.40 16.34
N PHE A 336 -21.57 38.13 16.33
CA PHE A 336 -20.18 37.66 16.20
C PHE A 336 -20.02 37.01 14.82
N ARG A 337 -19.20 37.57 13.93
CA ARG A 337 -18.93 37.01 12.58
C ARG A 337 -17.53 36.40 12.51
N PHE A 338 -17.42 35.16 12.04
CA PHE A 338 -16.15 34.46 11.91
C PHE A 338 -15.19 35.18 10.95
N VAL A 339 -13.95 35.39 11.38
CA VAL A 339 -12.87 36.02 10.59
C VAL A 339 -11.85 34.97 10.17
N GLY A 340 -11.58 33.99 11.03
CA GLY A 340 -10.65 32.89 10.77
C GLY A 340 -10.38 32.07 12.04
N ASN A 341 -9.89 30.85 11.87
CA ASN A 341 -9.37 30.07 12.99
C ASN A 341 -8.15 30.76 13.60
N ASN A 342 -8.02 30.67 14.92
CA ASN A 342 -6.73 30.88 15.56
C ASN A 342 -5.86 29.69 15.16
N LYS A 343 -4.63 29.96 14.72
CA LYS A 343 -3.66 28.93 14.37
C LYS A 343 -2.46 29.02 15.29
N TYR A 344 -1.87 27.87 15.63
CA TYR A 344 -0.50 27.87 16.10
C TYR A 344 0.41 28.29 14.93
N SER A 345 1.67 28.62 15.21
CA SER A 345 2.63 28.99 14.16
C SER A 345 2.85 27.87 13.13
N ASP A 346 2.61 26.62 13.54
CA ASP A 346 2.65 25.44 12.66
C ASP A 346 1.51 25.38 11.61
N GLY A 347 0.56 26.32 11.65
CA GLY A 347 -0.59 26.42 10.75
C GLY A 347 -1.78 25.53 11.13
N SER A 348 -1.64 24.66 12.13
CA SER A 348 -2.73 23.87 12.69
C SER A 348 -3.67 24.76 13.51
N ILE A 349 -4.95 24.38 13.54
CA ILE A 349 -5.98 25.14 14.28
C ILE A 349 -5.74 24.95 15.78
N VAL A 350 -5.66 26.06 16.53
CA VAL A 350 -5.59 26.03 17.99
C VAL A 350 -6.85 25.35 18.51
N LYS A 351 -6.69 24.22 19.19
CA LYS A 351 -7.80 23.54 19.87
C LYS A 351 -7.61 23.57 21.38
N LYS A 352 -8.71 23.77 22.10
CA LYS A 352 -8.80 23.63 23.55
C LYS A 352 -10.01 22.78 23.91
N ASP A 353 -9.80 21.79 24.78
CA ASP A 353 -10.83 20.87 25.28
C ASP A 353 -11.63 20.18 24.12
N GLY A 354 -10.97 19.99 22.97
CA GLY A 354 -11.51 19.46 21.71
C GLY A 354 -12.02 20.50 20.70
N TYR A 355 -12.37 21.71 21.15
CA TYR A 355 -13.01 22.76 20.33
C TYR A 355 -11.99 23.66 19.62
N GLU A 356 -12.36 24.19 18.46
CA GLU A 356 -11.54 25.15 17.70
C GLU A 356 -11.60 26.56 18.30
N MET A 357 -10.45 27.14 18.63
CA MET A 357 -10.34 28.56 18.95
C MET A 357 -10.34 29.35 17.63
N SER A 358 -11.17 30.39 17.55
CA SER A 358 -11.31 31.21 16.34
C SER A 358 -11.52 32.68 16.70
N SER A 359 -11.18 33.55 15.75
CA SER A 359 -11.37 35.00 15.89
C SER A 359 -12.64 35.44 15.17
N TYR A 360 -13.43 36.28 15.86
CA TYR A 360 -14.73 36.76 15.44
C TYR A 360 -14.80 38.29 15.55
N ALA A 361 -15.33 38.97 14.54
CA ALA A 361 -15.64 40.39 14.58
C ALA A 361 -16.99 40.62 15.27
N ILE A 362 -17.03 41.51 16.27
CA ILE A 362 -18.23 41.82 17.06
C ILE A 362 -18.91 43.06 16.48
N TYR A 363 -20.18 42.92 16.12
CA TYR A 363 -21.04 44.01 15.68
C TYR A 363 -22.15 44.25 16.70
N GLU A 364 -22.37 45.49 17.12
CA GLU A 364 -23.52 45.88 17.94
C GLU A 364 -24.38 46.87 17.15
N LYS A 365 -25.65 46.51 16.98
CA LYS A 365 -26.66 47.26 16.17
C LYS A 365 -26.14 47.62 14.78
N GLY A 366 -25.44 46.66 14.15
CA GLY A 366 -24.85 46.76 12.82
C GLY A 366 -23.49 47.46 12.73
N LYS A 367 -22.96 48.03 13.83
CA LYS A 367 -21.63 48.69 13.85
C LYS A 367 -20.58 47.77 14.46
N LEU A 368 -19.41 47.66 13.83
CA LEU A 368 -18.25 46.96 14.40
C LEU A 368 -17.82 47.64 15.70
N THR A 369 -17.82 46.91 16.82
CA THR A 369 -17.43 47.43 18.16
C THR A 369 -16.18 46.77 18.74
N GLY A 370 -15.76 45.61 18.23
CA GLY A 370 -14.55 44.94 18.71
C GLY A 370 -14.33 43.58 18.04
N ASN A 371 -13.43 42.78 18.62
CA ASN A 371 -13.19 41.39 18.22
C ASN A 371 -13.25 40.48 19.46
N PHE A 372 -13.68 39.24 19.27
CA PHE A 372 -13.56 38.13 20.21
C PHE A 372 -12.59 37.10 19.64
N SER A 373 -11.87 36.39 20.51
CA SER A 373 -10.98 35.30 20.11
C SER A 373 -11.08 34.17 21.13
N GLY A 374 -11.44 32.97 20.70
CA GLY A 374 -11.72 31.85 21.59
C GLY A 374 -12.69 30.82 21.01
N ALA A 375 -13.26 29.98 21.86
CA ALA A 375 -14.30 29.02 21.50
C ALA A 375 -15.63 29.72 21.22
N LEU A 376 -16.29 29.31 20.15
CA LEU A 376 -17.70 29.55 19.90
C LEU A 376 -18.21 28.37 19.06
N SER A 377 -18.96 27.48 19.71
CA SER A 377 -19.45 26.24 19.11
C SER A 377 -20.82 25.87 19.69
N MET A 378 -21.60 25.10 18.93
CA MET A 378 -22.91 24.59 19.32
C MET A 378 -23.01 23.15 18.86
N SER A 379 -23.16 22.21 19.79
CA SER A 379 -23.34 20.80 19.43
C SER A 379 -24.73 20.55 18.84
N LYS A 380 -24.87 19.44 18.10
CA LYS A 380 -26.17 19.01 17.56
C LYS A 380 -27.16 18.62 18.67
N ASN A 381 -26.68 18.44 19.90
CA ASN A 381 -27.46 18.15 21.10
C ASN A 381 -27.65 19.37 22.03
N GLY A 382 -27.34 20.59 21.58
CA GLY A 382 -27.71 21.82 22.29
C GLY A 382 -26.82 22.22 23.46
N VAL A 383 -25.57 21.76 23.47
CA VAL A 383 -24.51 22.34 24.32
C VAL A 383 -23.87 23.50 23.58
N PHE A 384 -24.10 24.73 24.06
CA PHE A 384 -23.36 25.90 23.58
C PHE A 384 -22.03 26.00 24.31
N THR A 385 -20.91 26.02 23.59
CA THR A 385 -19.57 26.07 24.17
C THR A 385 -18.88 27.38 23.82
N THR A 386 -18.39 28.11 24.83
CA THR A 386 -17.68 29.37 24.61
C THR A 386 -16.59 29.63 25.67
N GLY A 387 -15.72 30.61 25.42
CA GLY A 387 -14.63 31.02 26.31
C GLY A 387 -13.40 31.47 25.55
N ASP A 388 -12.61 32.38 26.11
CA ASP A 388 -11.40 32.95 25.50
C ASP A 388 -10.18 31.99 25.50
N GLY A 389 -10.33 30.81 26.11
CA GLY A 389 -9.26 29.82 26.28
C GLY A 389 -8.32 30.07 27.46
N SER A 390 -8.48 31.17 28.22
CA SER A 390 -7.68 31.47 29.43
C SER A 390 -8.00 30.52 30.59
N LYS A 391 -9.25 30.05 30.67
CA LYS A 391 -9.77 29.09 31.66
C LYS A 391 -10.41 27.90 30.95
N ALA A 392 -10.93 26.91 31.69
CA ALA A 392 -11.80 25.88 31.10
C ALA A 392 -12.96 26.54 30.35
N LEU A 393 -13.43 25.91 29.27
CA LEU A 393 -14.52 26.46 28.46
C LEU A 393 -15.88 26.34 29.18
N ASP A 394 -16.72 27.35 29.01
CA ASP A 394 -18.09 27.35 29.52
C ASP A 394 -18.99 26.53 28.59
N HIS A 395 -19.54 25.44 29.11
CA HIS A 395 -20.57 24.62 28.46
C HIS A 395 -21.94 25.00 29.00
N LEU A 396 -22.82 25.55 28.15
CA LEU A 396 -24.03 26.26 28.54
C LEU A 396 -25.30 25.69 27.88
N ASP A 397 -26.43 25.77 28.59
CA ASP A 397 -27.76 25.50 28.05
C ASP A 397 -28.39 26.73 27.34
N ALA A 398 -29.61 26.57 26.81
CA ALA A 398 -30.34 27.69 26.18
C ALA A 398 -30.55 28.88 27.12
N SER A 399 -30.73 28.64 28.42
CA SER A 399 -30.81 29.67 29.47
C SER A 399 -29.46 30.24 29.91
N SER A 400 -28.35 29.84 29.30
CA SER A 400 -26.98 30.23 29.66
C SER A 400 -26.52 29.74 31.02
N ARG A 401 -27.13 28.66 31.55
CA ARG A 401 -26.71 28.01 32.80
C ARG A 401 -25.61 26.99 32.48
N ALA A 402 -24.61 26.89 33.35
CA ALA A 402 -23.49 25.97 33.18
C ALA A 402 -23.94 24.51 33.34
N ILE A 403 -23.56 23.67 32.39
CA ILE A 403 -23.80 22.22 32.36
C ILE A 403 -22.57 21.53 32.94
N SER A 404 -22.75 20.70 33.98
CA SER A 404 -21.66 19.89 34.53
C SER A 404 -21.23 18.78 33.56
N GLU A 405 -19.96 18.37 33.62
CA GLU A 405 -19.37 17.44 32.65
C GLU A 405 -20.16 16.12 32.49
N GLU A 406 -20.63 15.52 33.58
CA GLU A 406 -21.48 14.31 33.53
C GLU A 406 -22.77 14.56 32.73
N ASN A 407 -23.42 15.71 32.95
CA ASN A 407 -24.65 16.08 32.24
C ASN A 407 -24.38 16.50 30.79
N ARG A 408 -23.18 17.04 30.49
CA ARG A 408 -22.72 17.30 29.11
C ARG A 408 -22.59 15.98 28.36
N LEU A 409 -21.88 15.00 28.94
CA LEU A 409 -21.67 13.68 28.35
C LEU A 409 -22.99 12.91 28.16
N LYS A 410 -23.91 12.92 29.15
CA LYS A 410 -25.28 12.40 28.98
C LYS A 410 -26.02 13.07 27.83
N ARG A 411 -26.06 14.41 27.79
CA ARG A 411 -26.77 15.17 26.76
C ARG A 411 -26.25 14.90 25.35
N GLU A 412 -24.94 14.70 25.18
CA GLU A 412 -24.36 14.33 23.88
C GLU A 412 -24.64 12.88 23.48
N ALA A 413 -24.88 11.97 24.44
CA ALA A 413 -25.21 10.56 24.19
C ALA A 413 -26.72 10.33 23.94
N ASP A 414 -27.58 10.86 24.82
CA ASP A 414 -29.04 10.70 24.77
C ASP A 414 -29.66 11.59 23.67
N GLY A 415 -29.08 12.78 23.47
CA GLY A 415 -29.61 13.82 22.57
C GLY A 415 -30.80 14.58 23.16
N ILE A 416 -31.29 15.57 22.40
CA ILE A 416 -32.36 16.49 22.86
C ILE A 416 -33.59 16.54 21.96
N TRP A 417 -33.58 15.80 20.84
CA TRP A 417 -34.62 15.90 19.83
C TRP A 417 -35.61 14.74 19.93
N PRO A 418 -36.94 14.98 19.91
CA PRO A 418 -37.87 13.91 19.55
C PRO A 418 -37.53 13.42 18.14
N SER A 419 -37.35 12.12 18.02
CA SER A 419 -36.39 11.54 17.09
C SER A 419 -37.00 10.54 16.11
N LYS A 420 -38.23 10.81 15.66
CA LYS A 420 -38.93 10.01 14.65
C LYS A 420 -38.74 10.61 13.25
N LEU A 421 -38.31 9.79 12.29
CA LEU A 421 -38.36 10.04 10.85
C LEU A 421 -39.26 8.99 10.22
N THR A 422 -40.44 9.39 9.76
CA THR A 422 -41.33 8.53 8.98
C THR A 422 -41.27 8.94 7.51
N ALA A 423 -40.94 8.01 6.63
CA ALA A 423 -40.90 8.20 5.19
C ALA A 423 -41.85 7.19 4.51
N THR A 424 -42.84 7.71 3.79
CA THR A 424 -43.80 6.90 3.03
C THR A 424 -43.23 6.52 1.66
N LEU A 425 -43.22 5.23 1.36
CA LEU A 425 -42.84 4.64 0.07
C LEU A 425 -44.00 4.76 -0.95
N ASN A 426 -43.70 4.59 -2.24
CA ASN A 426 -44.69 4.79 -3.31
C ASN A 426 -45.85 3.76 -3.32
N ASP A 427 -45.69 2.62 -2.64
CA ASP A 427 -46.74 1.60 -2.42
C ASP A 427 -47.67 1.93 -1.22
N GLY A 428 -47.37 2.99 -0.47
CA GLY A 428 -48.07 3.36 0.75
C GLY A 428 -47.53 2.69 2.03
N SER A 429 -46.52 1.82 1.93
CA SER A 429 -45.74 1.35 3.08
C SER A 429 -44.93 2.50 3.69
N GLN A 430 -44.47 2.35 4.93
CA GLN A 430 -43.71 3.38 5.63
C GLN A 430 -42.44 2.81 6.29
N LEU A 431 -41.39 3.62 6.29
CA LEU A 431 -40.16 3.39 7.02
C LEU A 431 -40.05 4.43 8.13
N THR A 432 -40.09 3.96 9.38
CA THR A 432 -40.14 4.78 10.58
C THR A 432 -38.86 4.57 11.40
N GLY A 433 -37.88 5.45 11.18
CA GLY A 433 -36.63 5.46 11.94
C GLY A 433 -36.78 6.22 13.26
N HIS A 434 -36.44 5.57 14.36
CA HIS A 434 -36.28 6.13 15.70
C HIS A 434 -34.79 6.30 16.00
N TYR A 435 -34.38 7.50 16.40
CA TYR A 435 -32.97 7.86 16.58
C TYR A 435 -32.65 8.22 18.04
N LYS A 436 -31.37 8.15 18.42
CA LYS A 436 -30.79 8.82 19.60
C LYS A 436 -29.69 9.76 19.12
N GLY A 437 -29.86 11.06 19.35
CA GLY A 437 -29.08 12.09 18.65
C GLY A 437 -29.20 11.95 17.11
N THR A 438 -28.08 11.65 16.44
CA THR A 438 -28.01 11.34 14.99
C THR A 438 -27.96 9.85 14.68
N THR A 439 -27.92 8.98 15.69
CA THR A 439 -27.77 7.53 15.54
C THR A 439 -29.14 6.89 15.37
N LEU A 440 -29.37 6.15 14.27
CA LEU A 440 -30.55 5.28 14.15
C LEU A 440 -30.45 4.19 15.23
N ASP A 441 -31.50 4.04 16.04
CA ASP A 441 -31.56 3.17 17.21
C ASP A 441 -32.58 2.03 17.01
N GLU A 442 -33.68 2.35 16.32
CA GLU A 442 -34.72 1.39 15.96
C GLU A 442 -35.34 1.80 14.61
N LEU A 443 -35.68 0.83 13.76
CA LEU A 443 -36.37 1.05 12.49
C LEU A 443 -37.61 0.15 12.41
N GLU A 444 -38.77 0.79 12.42
CA GLU A 444 -40.06 0.18 12.15
C GLU A 444 -40.29 0.15 10.63
N GLU A 445 -40.30 -1.05 10.03
CA GLU A 445 -40.69 -1.27 8.63
C GLU A 445 -42.18 -1.67 8.63
N SER A 446 -43.09 -0.76 8.26
CA SER A 446 -44.54 -1.02 8.18
C SER A 446 -44.98 -1.23 6.73
N ARG A 447 -45.26 -2.47 6.35
CA ARG A 447 -45.70 -2.88 5.02
C ARG A 447 -47.22 -2.79 4.90
N LYS A 448 -47.74 -2.12 3.87
CA LYS A 448 -49.19 -2.07 3.62
C LYS A 448 -49.71 -3.41 3.06
N LEU A 449 -50.86 -3.89 3.53
CA LEU A 449 -51.48 -5.16 3.12
C LEU A 449 -52.79 -4.96 2.33
N ASP A 450 -53.67 -4.10 2.83
CA ASP A 450 -54.88 -3.61 2.17
C ASP A 450 -55.09 -2.12 2.54
N GLU A 451 -56.25 -1.51 2.27
CA GLU A 451 -56.44 -0.07 2.48
C GLU A 451 -56.21 0.40 3.92
N ASP A 452 -56.57 -0.43 4.91
CA ASP A 452 -56.57 -0.11 6.35
C ASP A 452 -55.58 -0.92 7.20
N THR A 453 -54.98 -1.99 6.67
CA THR A 453 -54.09 -2.87 7.46
C THR A 453 -52.62 -2.84 7.03
N PHE A 454 -51.74 -2.94 8.03
CA PHE A 454 -50.29 -2.93 7.90
C PHE A 454 -49.66 -4.10 8.68
N GLU A 455 -48.64 -4.73 8.10
CA GLU A 455 -47.71 -5.65 8.75
C GLU A 455 -46.51 -4.84 9.26
N ILE A 456 -46.25 -4.86 10.57
CA ILE A 456 -45.18 -4.07 11.19
C ILE A 456 -44.06 -5.02 11.65
N SER A 457 -42.82 -4.73 11.24
CA SER A 457 -41.62 -5.40 11.77
C SER A 457 -40.63 -4.36 12.30
N ILE A 458 -39.82 -4.72 13.30
CA ILE A 458 -39.01 -3.78 14.06
C ILE A 458 -37.56 -4.26 14.15
N TRP A 459 -36.65 -3.48 13.56
CA TRP A 459 -35.21 -3.65 13.66
C TRP A 459 -34.64 -2.83 14.81
N LYS A 460 -34.16 -3.47 15.86
CA LYS A 460 -33.55 -2.81 17.03
C LYS A 460 -32.02 -2.90 16.95
N LYS A 461 -31.34 -1.82 17.30
CA LYS A 461 -29.87 -1.77 17.34
C LYS A 461 -29.31 -2.55 18.52
N ASP A 462 -28.28 -3.35 18.27
CA ASP A 462 -27.47 -4.06 19.25
C ASP A 462 -25.99 -3.99 18.82
N GLY A 463 -25.15 -3.31 19.62
CA GLY A 463 -23.81 -2.90 19.20
C GLY A 463 -23.83 -2.09 17.90
N ASP A 464 -22.99 -2.46 16.93
CA ASP A 464 -22.96 -1.87 15.57
C ASP A 464 -23.96 -2.52 14.58
N SER A 465 -24.81 -3.42 15.07
CA SER A 465 -25.71 -4.24 14.27
C SER A 465 -27.19 -3.93 14.57
N TYR A 466 -28.09 -4.39 13.73
CA TYR A 466 -29.53 -4.32 13.93
C TYR A 466 -30.13 -5.71 13.72
N THR A 467 -31.05 -6.09 14.60
CA THR A 467 -31.72 -7.39 14.59
C THR A 467 -33.24 -7.20 14.66
N ASN A 468 -34.00 -8.15 14.10
CA ASN A 468 -35.46 -8.09 14.09
C ASN A 468 -36.03 -9.45 14.50
N PRO A 469 -36.83 -9.55 15.59
CA PRO A 469 -37.40 -10.81 16.05
C PRO A 469 -38.29 -11.53 15.03
N ALA A 470 -38.83 -10.83 14.02
CA ALA A 470 -39.60 -11.43 12.93
C ALA A 470 -38.71 -12.14 11.89
N TYR A 471 -37.43 -11.79 11.81
CA TYR A 471 -36.43 -12.36 10.91
C TYR A 471 -35.27 -12.99 11.71
N PRO A 472 -35.55 -14.04 12.53
CA PRO A 472 -34.60 -14.58 13.48
C PRO A 472 -33.41 -15.23 12.78
N GLY A 473 -32.27 -14.53 12.80
CA GLY A 473 -31.05 -14.94 12.13
C GLY A 473 -30.51 -13.89 11.16
N GLU A 474 -31.34 -12.98 10.65
CA GLU A 474 -30.88 -11.82 9.89
C GLU A 474 -30.21 -10.78 10.81
N VAL A 475 -29.11 -10.20 10.33
CA VAL A 475 -28.39 -9.12 11.00
C VAL A 475 -27.98 -8.08 9.96
N ARG A 476 -28.42 -6.83 10.14
CA ARG A 476 -28.03 -5.70 9.28
C ARG A 476 -26.98 -4.85 10.01
N LYS A 477 -26.06 -4.22 9.29
CA LYS A 477 -25.04 -3.28 9.84
C LYS A 477 -25.06 -1.97 9.07
N ASN A 478 -24.45 -0.92 9.63
CA ASN A 478 -24.33 0.40 8.98
C ASN A 478 -25.66 1.00 8.47
N MET A 479 -26.79 0.63 9.10
CA MET A 479 -28.11 0.98 8.58
C MET A 479 -28.38 2.48 8.69
N SER A 480 -28.85 3.09 7.60
CA SER A 480 -29.25 4.49 7.53
C SER A 480 -30.54 4.65 6.74
N LEU A 481 -31.44 5.50 7.22
CA LEU A 481 -32.65 5.94 6.53
C LEU A 481 -32.52 7.44 6.23
N LYS A 482 -32.82 7.83 4.99
CA LYS A 482 -32.82 9.23 4.53
C LYS A 482 -34.24 9.82 4.51
N PRO A 483 -34.40 11.16 4.57
CA PRO A 483 -35.72 11.81 4.47
C PRO A 483 -36.45 11.59 3.14
N ASP A 484 -35.73 11.20 2.08
CA ASP A 484 -36.32 10.82 0.79
C ASP A 484 -36.93 9.41 0.76
N GLY A 485 -36.77 8.62 1.84
CA GLY A 485 -37.22 7.22 1.93
C GLY A 485 -36.16 6.18 1.52
N THR A 486 -34.95 6.60 1.12
CA THR A 486 -33.85 5.68 0.82
C THR A 486 -33.34 5.03 2.10
N LEU A 487 -33.36 3.70 2.14
CA LEU A 487 -32.84 2.87 3.23
C LEU A 487 -31.61 2.11 2.73
N SER A 488 -30.47 2.26 3.41
CA SER A 488 -29.22 1.54 3.08
C SER A 488 -28.73 0.74 4.28
N PHE A 489 -28.21 -0.47 4.08
CA PHE A 489 -27.54 -1.26 5.12
C PHE A 489 -26.54 -2.26 4.51
N THR A 490 -25.54 -2.67 5.29
CA THR A 490 -24.73 -3.84 4.99
C THR A 490 -25.45 -5.10 5.49
N ASP A 491 -25.55 -6.14 4.67
CA ASP A 491 -26.11 -7.44 5.09
C ASP A 491 -25.06 -8.37 5.73
N GLN A 492 -25.45 -9.62 5.98
CA GLN A 492 -24.59 -10.64 6.60
C GLN A 492 -23.49 -11.17 5.68
N GLU A 493 -23.67 -11.06 4.36
CA GLU A 493 -22.66 -11.43 3.36
C GLU A 493 -21.66 -10.28 3.12
N GLY A 494 -21.84 -9.14 3.79
CA GLY A 494 -21.00 -7.95 3.66
C GLY A 494 -21.39 -7.05 2.49
N LYS A 495 -22.51 -7.31 1.82
CA LYS A 495 -22.95 -6.56 0.62
C LYS A 495 -23.73 -5.33 1.06
N LEU A 496 -23.56 -4.22 0.34
CA LEU A 496 -24.31 -3.00 0.60
C LEU A 496 -25.65 -3.06 -0.12
N GLN A 497 -26.71 -3.25 0.65
CA GLN A 497 -28.11 -3.19 0.22
C GLN A 497 -28.59 -1.75 0.27
N THR A 498 -29.30 -1.31 -0.77
CA THR A 498 -30.02 -0.03 -0.81
C THR A 498 -31.43 -0.27 -1.36
N LYS A 499 -32.44 0.32 -0.71
CA LYS A 499 -33.84 0.35 -1.16
C LYS A 499 -34.25 1.81 -1.36
N TYR A 500 -34.95 2.10 -2.44
CA TYR A 500 -35.37 3.44 -2.83
C TYR A 500 -36.89 3.61 -2.69
N LYS A 501 -37.36 4.87 -2.63
CA LYS A 501 -38.78 5.21 -2.41
C LYS A 501 -39.74 4.68 -3.47
N ASP A 502 -39.26 4.55 -4.70
CA ASP A 502 -39.98 4.03 -5.87
C ASP A 502 -40.12 2.50 -5.88
N GLY A 503 -39.58 1.80 -4.87
CA GLY A 503 -39.54 0.34 -4.81
C GLY A 503 -38.32 -0.26 -5.50
N ALA A 504 -37.51 0.54 -6.22
CA ALA A 504 -36.26 0.09 -6.77
C ALA A 504 -35.29 -0.32 -5.66
N SER A 505 -34.31 -1.15 -6.00
CA SER A 505 -33.25 -1.59 -5.07
C SER A 505 -31.89 -1.58 -5.75
N ALA A 506 -30.82 -1.53 -4.97
CA ALA A 506 -29.47 -1.72 -5.47
C ALA A 506 -28.61 -2.55 -4.50
N VAL A 507 -27.75 -3.40 -5.07
CA VAL A 507 -26.79 -4.23 -4.34
C VAL A 507 -25.38 -3.88 -4.81
N THR A 508 -24.51 -3.44 -3.91
CA THR A 508 -23.07 -3.26 -4.20
C THR A 508 -22.24 -4.40 -3.64
N GLU A 509 -21.47 -5.04 -4.51
CA GLU A 509 -20.63 -6.22 -4.24
C GLU A 509 -19.38 -6.13 -5.12
N ASN A 510 -18.19 -6.41 -4.59
CA ASN A 510 -16.90 -6.39 -5.33
C ASN A 510 -16.62 -5.09 -6.13
N GLY A 511 -17.19 -3.95 -5.68
CA GLY A 511 -17.05 -2.66 -6.37
C GLY A 511 -18.02 -2.44 -7.54
N ILE A 512 -18.97 -3.34 -7.77
CA ILE A 512 -20.04 -3.19 -8.78
C ILE A 512 -21.36 -3.00 -8.07
N THR A 513 -22.08 -1.92 -8.40
CA THR A 513 -23.44 -1.65 -7.94
C THR A 513 -24.43 -2.09 -9.00
N ARG A 514 -25.40 -2.91 -8.62
CA ARG A 514 -26.45 -3.44 -9.50
C ARG A 514 -27.80 -2.92 -9.01
N LYS A 515 -28.44 -2.04 -9.77
CA LYS A 515 -29.75 -1.45 -9.46
C LYS A 515 -30.85 -2.15 -10.25
N SER A 516 -31.83 -2.69 -9.55
CA SER A 516 -33.07 -3.21 -10.13
C SER A 516 -34.24 -2.24 -9.94
N ASP A 517 -35.21 -2.31 -10.84
CA ASP A 517 -36.53 -1.65 -10.69
C ASP A 517 -37.39 -2.31 -9.59
N ALA A 518 -38.61 -1.82 -9.41
CA ALA A 518 -39.57 -2.33 -8.42
C ALA A 518 -40.15 -3.72 -8.78
N GLN A 519 -39.92 -4.19 -10.02
CA GLN A 519 -40.30 -5.50 -10.52
C GLN A 519 -39.16 -6.52 -10.39
N GLY A 520 -37.95 -6.05 -10.09
CA GLY A 520 -36.73 -6.84 -9.90
C GLY A 520 -35.78 -6.86 -11.12
N ASN A 521 -36.17 -6.27 -12.26
CA ASN A 521 -35.34 -6.27 -13.47
C ASN A 521 -34.12 -5.37 -13.26
N LEU A 522 -32.93 -5.85 -13.64
CA LEU A 522 -31.69 -5.06 -13.58
C LEU A 522 -31.77 -3.90 -14.59
N VAL A 523 -31.81 -2.65 -14.13
CA VAL A 523 -31.95 -1.46 -14.99
C VAL A 523 -30.69 -0.60 -15.06
N GLU A 524 -29.80 -0.67 -14.05
CA GLU A 524 -28.51 0.03 -14.08
C GLU A 524 -27.40 -0.80 -13.41
N LEU A 525 -26.23 -0.88 -14.04
CA LEU A 525 -24.97 -1.23 -13.39
C LEU A 525 -24.10 0.03 -13.27
N THR A 526 -23.35 0.16 -12.18
CA THR A 526 -22.25 1.13 -12.04
C THR A 526 -21.00 0.41 -11.54
N ASN A 527 -19.86 0.61 -12.21
CA ASN A 527 -18.57 0.04 -11.79
C ASN A 527 -17.84 0.95 -10.78
N LYS A 528 -16.72 0.48 -10.23
CA LYS A 528 -15.90 1.23 -9.25
C LYS A 528 -15.24 2.50 -9.79
N ASP A 529 -15.04 2.55 -11.11
CA ASP A 529 -14.30 3.61 -11.81
C ASP A 529 -15.27 4.74 -12.24
N GLY A 530 -16.59 4.51 -12.13
CA GLY A 530 -17.68 5.48 -12.32
C GLY A 530 -18.50 5.28 -13.60
N ASP A 531 -18.15 4.29 -14.43
CA ASP A 531 -18.85 3.98 -15.67
C ASP A 531 -20.17 3.25 -15.38
N LYS A 532 -21.15 3.43 -16.28
CA LYS A 532 -22.49 2.86 -16.16
C LYS A 532 -22.86 1.97 -17.32
N ARG A 533 -23.79 1.05 -17.07
CA ARG A 533 -24.62 0.41 -18.09
C ARG A 533 -26.08 0.60 -17.71
N HIS A 534 -26.87 1.17 -18.62
CA HIS A 534 -28.32 1.20 -18.54
C HIS A 534 -28.88 0.05 -19.37
N ILE A 535 -29.90 -0.65 -18.85
CA ILE A 535 -30.47 -1.85 -19.47
C ILE A 535 -31.94 -1.60 -19.76
N GLU A 536 -32.32 -1.75 -21.03
CA GLU A 536 -33.68 -1.64 -21.51
C GLU A 536 -34.26 -3.05 -21.74
N TRP A 537 -35.49 -3.28 -21.27
CA TRP A 537 -36.16 -4.58 -21.34
C TRP A 537 -37.44 -4.52 -22.17
N GLU A 538 -37.66 -5.53 -23.01
CA GLU A 538 -38.87 -5.70 -23.83
C GLU A 538 -39.26 -7.19 -23.79
N ASP A 539 -40.53 -7.49 -23.48
CA ASP A 539 -41.07 -8.84 -23.31
C ASP A 539 -40.18 -9.83 -22.50
N GLY A 540 -39.57 -9.32 -21.41
CA GLY A 540 -38.72 -10.11 -20.51
C GLY A 540 -37.33 -10.44 -21.06
N LYS A 541 -36.92 -9.81 -22.17
CA LYS A 541 -35.58 -9.89 -22.75
C LYS A 541 -34.91 -8.53 -22.71
N ILE A 542 -33.58 -8.51 -22.80
CA ILE A 542 -32.81 -7.25 -22.93
C ILE A 542 -32.93 -6.76 -24.38
N ALA A 543 -33.54 -5.59 -24.56
CA ALA A 543 -33.71 -4.92 -25.84
C ALA A 543 -32.49 -4.06 -26.20
N ALA A 544 -31.90 -3.37 -25.21
CA ALA A 544 -30.66 -2.62 -25.40
C ALA A 544 -29.83 -2.54 -24.12
N VAL A 545 -28.52 -2.37 -24.28
CA VAL A 545 -27.61 -1.97 -23.19
C VAL A 545 -26.82 -0.73 -23.61
N THR A 546 -27.02 0.38 -22.92
CA THR A 546 -26.27 1.63 -23.15
C THR A 546 -25.16 1.77 -22.12
N THR A 547 -23.90 1.66 -22.54
CA THR A 547 -22.73 1.90 -21.70
C THR A 547 -22.38 3.40 -21.73
N GLU A 548 -22.29 4.05 -20.57
CA GLU A 548 -21.75 5.41 -20.40
C GLU A 548 -20.37 5.32 -19.74
N ARG A 549 -19.32 5.79 -20.42
CA ARG A 549 -17.96 5.94 -19.84
C ARG A 549 -17.61 7.42 -19.70
N LYS A 550 -16.80 7.80 -18.70
CA LYS A 550 -16.35 9.20 -18.53
C LYS A 550 -14.87 9.37 -18.85
N ASP A 551 -14.55 10.38 -19.66
CA ASP A 551 -13.17 10.73 -19.98
C ASP A 551 -12.48 11.55 -18.86
N LYS A 552 -11.16 11.75 -18.99
CA LYS A 552 -10.35 12.49 -18.02
C LYS A 552 -10.70 14.00 -17.91
N ASN A 553 -11.55 14.51 -18.81
CA ASN A 553 -12.04 15.89 -18.82
C ASN A 553 -13.50 15.99 -18.30
N GLY A 554 -14.13 14.87 -17.96
CA GLY A 554 -15.53 14.80 -17.51
C GLY A 554 -16.57 14.70 -18.65
N ALA A 555 -16.15 14.49 -19.90
CA ALA A 555 -17.06 14.24 -21.02
C ALA A 555 -17.50 12.77 -21.04
N SER A 556 -18.82 12.54 -21.07
CA SER A 556 -19.39 11.20 -21.18
C SER A 556 -19.39 10.72 -22.64
N LYS A 557 -18.85 9.52 -22.88
CA LYS A 557 -18.96 8.77 -24.14
C LYS A 557 -19.97 7.64 -23.97
N THR A 558 -21.04 7.66 -24.74
CA THR A 558 -22.12 6.65 -24.71
C THR A 558 -22.02 5.68 -25.89
N GLU A 559 -22.26 4.39 -25.63
CA GLU A 559 -22.25 3.31 -26.63
C GLU A 559 -23.43 2.36 -26.39
N THR A 560 -24.38 2.33 -27.33
CA THR A 560 -25.63 1.56 -27.20
C THR A 560 -25.61 0.27 -28.02
N LEU A 561 -25.59 -0.86 -27.33
CA LEU A 561 -25.75 -2.19 -27.91
C LEU A 561 -27.25 -2.56 -27.95
N ALA A 562 -27.94 -2.12 -29.00
CA ALA A 562 -29.32 -2.54 -29.27
C ALA A 562 -29.38 -3.94 -29.88
N VAL A 563 -30.38 -4.72 -29.49
CA VAL A 563 -30.81 -5.99 -30.09
C VAL A 563 -32.10 -5.73 -30.87
N LYS A 564 -32.24 -6.31 -32.07
CA LYS A 564 -33.49 -6.23 -32.84
C LYS A 564 -34.17 -7.59 -32.85
N GLU A 565 -35.50 -7.61 -32.99
CA GLU A 565 -36.20 -8.86 -33.26
C GLU A 565 -35.66 -9.47 -34.57
N GLY A 566 -35.16 -10.71 -34.49
CA GLY A 566 -34.48 -11.38 -35.59
C GLY A 566 -32.98 -11.04 -35.78
N ASP A 567 -32.35 -10.29 -34.88
CA ASP A 567 -30.89 -10.05 -34.91
C ASP A 567 -30.11 -11.36 -34.67
N LYS A 568 -29.57 -11.91 -35.75
CA LYS A 568 -28.81 -13.16 -35.72
C LYS A 568 -27.39 -13.02 -35.17
N GLU A 569 -26.82 -11.82 -35.10
CA GLU A 569 -25.45 -11.63 -34.61
C GLU A 569 -25.38 -11.46 -33.09
N LYS A 570 -26.54 -11.37 -32.40
CA LYS A 570 -26.64 -11.09 -30.96
C LYS A 570 -27.62 -12.02 -30.24
N GLN A 571 -27.42 -13.32 -30.42
CA GLN A 571 -28.24 -14.36 -29.80
C GLN A 571 -27.89 -14.53 -28.32
N GLU A 572 -28.83 -14.99 -27.50
CA GLU A 572 -28.64 -15.28 -26.06
C GLU A 572 -28.04 -14.11 -25.25
N LEU A 573 -28.31 -12.85 -25.62
CA LEU A 573 -27.74 -11.70 -24.93
C LEU A 573 -28.18 -11.62 -23.46
N LYS A 574 -27.18 -11.53 -22.58
CA LYS A 574 -27.30 -11.53 -21.12
C LYS A 574 -26.23 -10.63 -20.49
N ILE A 575 -26.37 -10.39 -19.19
CA ILE A 575 -25.40 -9.67 -18.36
C ILE A 575 -24.96 -10.60 -17.23
N THR A 576 -23.65 -10.75 -17.01
CA THR A 576 -23.10 -11.65 -15.98
C THR A 576 -23.01 -10.96 -14.61
N ALA A 577 -22.77 -11.73 -13.54
CA ALA A 577 -22.72 -11.21 -12.18
C ALA A 577 -21.68 -10.09 -12.00
N ASP A 578 -20.53 -10.20 -12.67
CA ASP A 578 -19.49 -9.17 -12.71
C ASP A 578 -19.75 -8.05 -13.74
N GLY A 579 -20.98 -7.91 -14.21
CA GLY A 579 -21.44 -6.78 -15.02
C GLY A 579 -21.01 -6.80 -16.49
N ALA A 580 -20.33 -7.86 -16.94
CA ALA A 580 -19.99 -8.03 -18.34
C ALA A 580 -21.24 -8.34 -19.19
N ILE A 581 -21.26 -7.87 -20.44
CA ILE A 581 -22.29 -8.23 -21.42
C ILE A 581 -21.81 -9.47 -22.16
N GLU A 582 -22.64 -10.50 -22.31
CA GLU A 582 -22.35 -11.68 -23.12
C GLU A 582 -23.43 -11.93 -24.17
N TYR A 583 -23.03 -12.30 -25.40
CA TYR A 583 -23.93 -12.71 -26.48
C TYR A 583 -23.24 -13.63 -27.50
N LYS A 584 -23.99 -14.39 -28.29
CA LYS A 584 -23.49 -15.27 -29.36
C LYS A 584 -23.70 -14.67 -30.75
N LYS A 585 -22.70 -14.81 -31.62
CA LYS A 585 -22.76 -14.50 -33.06
C LYS A 585 -23.47 -15.61 -33.85
N GLU A 586 -23.85 -15.34 -35.12
CA GLU A 586 -24.49 -16.35 -36.00
C GLU A 586 -23.60 -17.59 -36.24
N ASN A 587 -22.27 -17.45 -36.15
CA ASN A 587 -21.33 -18.57 -36.24
C ASN A 587 -21.17 -19.37 -34.92
N GLY A 588 -21.91 -19.02 -33.86
CA GLY A 588 -21.84 -19.66 -32.54
C GLY A 588 -20.71 -19.20 -31.62
N ASN A 589 -19.84 -18.28 -32.06
CA ASN A 589 -18.82 -17.68 -31.19
C ASN A 589 -19.46 -16.84 -30.07
N LEU A 590 -18.88 -16.90 -28.87
CA LEU A 590 -19.29 -16.07 -27.73
C LEU A 590 -18.52 -14.74 -27.75
N ILE A 591 -19.22 -13.63 -27.54
CA ILE A 591 -18.65 -12.32 -27.23
C ILE A 591 -18.89 -12.02 -25.76
N ARG A 592 -17.88 -11.47 -25.07
CA ARG A 592 -17.94 -10.98 -23.68
C ARG A 592 -17.31 -9.58 -23.61
N ASP A 593 -18.00 -8.63 -23.01
CA ASP A 593 -17.49 -7.26 -22.79
C ASP A 593 -17.51 -6.89 -21.29
N ASP A 594 -16.33 -6.83 -20.67
CA ASP A 594 -16.13 -6.64 -19.23
C ASP A 594 -15.97 -5.15 -18.80
N PHE A 595 -16.46 -4.22 -19.63
CA PHE A 595 -16.16 -2.78 -19.65
C PHE A 595 -14.76 -2.41 -20.19
N ARG A 596 -13.73 -3.23 -19.98
CA ARG A 596 -12.31 -2.88 -20.24
C ARG A 596 -11.78 -3.49 -21.54
N LYS A 597 -12.26 -4.68 -21.88
CA LYS A 597 -12.03 -5.38 -23.14
C LYS A 597 -13.30 -6.06 -23.64
N THR A 598 -13.39 -6.17 -24.95
CA THR A 598 -14.29 -7.10 -25.62
C THR A 598 -13.47 -8.33 -26.02
N THR A 599 -13.84 -9.52 -25.55
CA THR A 599 -13.23 -10.81 -25.94
C THR A 599 -14.22 -11.62 -26.77
N GLU A 600 -13.76 -12.15 -27.90
CA GLU A 600 -14.42 -13.19 -28.68
C GLU A 600 -13.82 -14.56 -28.35
N TYR A 601 -14.67 -15.58 -28.21
CA TYR A 601 -14.28 -16.98 -28.00
C TYR A 601 -14.87 -17.87 -29.07
N ASP A 602 -14.18 -18.96 -29.40
CA ASP A 602 -14.73 -20.03 -30.22
C ASP A 602 -15.78 -20.87 -29.47
N GLN A 603 -16.39 -21.82 -30.17
CA GLN A 603 -17.38 -22.75 -29.62
C GLN A 603 -16.83 -23.71 -28.54
N LEU A 604 -15.51 -23.72 -28.31
CA LEU A 604 -14.83 -24.48 -27.25
C LEU A 604 -14.43 -23.61 -26.06
N GLY A 605 -14.75 -22.30 -26.09
CA GLY A 605 -14.40 -21.34 -25.04
C GLY A 605 -12.97 -20.81 -25.09
N ARG A 606 -12.24 -21.01 -26.20
CA ARG A 606 -10.88 -20.49 -26.40
C ARG A 606 -10.93 -19.06 -26.96
N PRO A 607 -10.15 -18.09 -26.45
CA PRO A 607 -10.19 -16.72 -26.97
C PRO A 607 -9.67 -16.64 -28.42
N LEU A 608 -10.31 -15.86 -29.27
CA LEU A 608 -9.96 -15.64 -30.69
C LEU A 608 -9.47 -14.21 -30.95
N GLU A 609 -10.18 -13.21 -30.45
CA GLU A 609 -9.73 -11.80 -30.46
C GLU A 609 -10.12 -11.13 -29.14
N LEU A 610 -9.17 -10.46 -28.51
CA LEU A 610 -9.38 -9.46 -27.48
C LEU A 610 -9.19 -8.09 -28.10
N LYS A 611 -10.02 -7.13 -27.70
CA LYS A 611 -9.94 -5.73 -28.13
C LYS A 611 -10.13 -4.81 -26.92
N PHE A 612 -9.19 -3.89 -26.69
CA PHE A 612 -9.16 -2.96 -25.57
C PHE A 612 -9.57 -1.54 -25.96
N GLU A 613 -9.76 -0.67 -24.97
CA GLU A 613 -10.21 0.72 -25.14
C GLU A 613 -9.25 1.60 -25.95
N SER A 614 -7.93 1.38 -25.86
CA SER A 614 -6.93 2.07 -26.70
C SER A 614 -7.04 1.76 -28.20
N GLY A 615 -7.83 0.74 -28.56
CA GLY A 615 -7.83 0.13 -29.89
C GLY A 615 -6.87 -1.05 -30.04
N ALA A 616 -6.04 -1.32 -29.02
CA ALA A 616 -5.15 -2.48 -29.00
C ALA A 616 -5.91 -3.82 -29.06
N LYS A 617 -5.28 -4.83 -29.65
CA LYS A 617 -5.86 -6.16 -29.90
C LYS A 617 -4.87 -7.29 -29.70
N ARG A 618 -5.31 -8.39 -29.09
CA ARG A 618 -4.61 -9.69 -29.09
C ARG A 618 -5.46 -10.71 -29.85
N GLN A 619 -4.92 -11.29 -30.91
CA GLN A 619 -5.59 -12.29 -31.75
C GLN A 619 -4.89 -13.65 -31.61
N PHE A 620 -5.67 -14.73 -31.61
CA PHE A 620 -5.18 -16.10 -31.52
C PHE A 620 -5.63 -16.92 -32.73
N THR A 621 -4.70 -17.67 -33.32
CA THR A 621 -4.98 -18.63 -34.40
C THR A 621 -4.77 -20.04 -33.90
N TYR A 622 -5.75 -20.93 -34.13
CA TYR A 622 -5.68 -22.35 -33.79
C TYR A 622 -5.80 -23.22 -35.04
N ASP A 623 -5.25 -24.43 -34.97
CA ASP A 623 -5.51 -25.53 -35.90
C ASP A 623 -5.80 -26.79 -35.08
N GLY A 624 -7.01 -27.32 -35.22
CA GLY A 624 -7.56 -28.31 -34.30
C GLY A 624 -7.55 -27.81 -32.84
N ASP A 625 -6.88 -28.57 -31.98
CA ASP A 625 -6.63 -28.26 -30.57
C ASP A 625 -5.41 -27.34 -30.35
N LYS A 626 -4.44 -27.32 -31.28
CA LYS A 626 -3.17 -26.59 -31.16
C LYS A 626 -3.33 -25.09 -31.39
N LEU A 627 -2.75 -24.28 -30.50
CA LEU A 627 -2.41 -22.88 -30.80
C LEU A 627 -1.32 -22.84 -31.88
N GLN A 628 -1.49 -21.95 -32.87
CA GLN A 628 -0.60 -21.77 -34.02
C GLN A 628 0.03 -20.37 -34.08
N ALA A 629 -0.70 -19.32 -33.69
CA ALA A 629 -0.14 -17.98 -33.61
C ALA A 629 -0.81 -17.11 -32.52
N ILE A 630 -0.05 -16.15 -32.00
CA ILE A 630 -0.54 -15.02 -31.19
C ILE A 630 -0.11 -13.74 -31.89
N LYS A 631 -1.05 -12.85 -32.21
CA LYS A 631 -0.79 -11.55 -32.85
C LYS A 631 -1.27 -10.42 -31.94
N ASP A 632 -0.36 -9.61 -31.44
CA ASP A 632 -0.68 -8.36 -30.75
C ASP A 632 -0.60 -7.19 -31.75
N THR A 633 -1.58 -6.27 -31.75
CA THR A 633 -1.63 -5.07 -32.61
C THR A 633 -2.10 -3.87 -31.81
N PHE A 634 -1.44 -2.72 -31.91
CA PHE A 634 -1.69 -1.56 -31.04
C PHE A 634 -1.05 -0.30 -31.61
N THR A 635 -1.55 0.88 -31.24
CA THR A 635 -0.91 2.16 -31.58
C THR A 635 0.08 2.55 -30.49
N ALA A 636 1.32 2.86 -30.86
CA ALA A 636 2.33 3.35 -29.92
C ALA A 636 2.18 4.86 -29.68
N ALA A 637 2.83 5.40 -28.64
CA ALA A 637 2.78 6.82 -28.26
C ALA A 637 3.27 7.83 -29.33
N GLY A 638 3.81 7.37 -30.47
CA GLY A 638 4.13 8.18 -31.65
C GLY A 638 3.03 8.25 -32.71
N GLY A 639 1.90 7.56 -32.52
CA GLY A 639 0.80 7.47 -33.49
C GLY A 639 0.95 6.36 -34.55
N GLU A 640 2.08 5.66 -34.58
CA GLU A 640 2.30 4.50 -35.46
C GLU A 640 1.58 3.25 -34.92
N GLU A 641 0.85 2.56 -35.78
CA GLU A 641 0.36 1.20 -35.51
C GLU A 641 1.53 0.22 -35.59
N LYS A 642 1.67 -0.61 -34.56
CA LYS A 642 2.64 -1.69 -34.48
C LYS A 642 1.94 -3.03 -34.35
N GLN A 643 2.56 -4.06 -34.92
CA GLN A 643 2.17 -5.45 -34.78
C GLN A 643 3.38 -6.24 -34.26
N ARG A 644 3.14 -7.20 -33.36
CA ARG A 644 4.07 -8.29 -33.05
C ARG A 644 3.36 -9.63 -33.14
N THR A 645 4.05 -10.67 -33.60
CA THR A 645 3.48 -11.98 -33.92
C THR A 645 4.39 -13.09 -33.41
N LEU A 646 3.83 -13.98 -32.59
CA LEU A 646 4.43 -15.24 -32.17
C LEU A 646 3.86 -16.36 -33.04
N THR A 647 4.69 -17.00 -33.86
CA THR A 647 4.25 -18.06 -34.80
C THR A 647 4.87 -19.40 -34.45
N ARG A 648 4.06 -20.46 -34.36
CA ARG A 648 4.48 -21.84 -34.04
C ARG A 648 5.46 -22.39 -35.07
N LYS A 649 6.50 -23.09 -34.61
CA LYS A 649 7.56 -23.67 -35.43
C LYS A 649 7.26 -25.13 -35.76
N GLY A 650 6.40 -25.34 -36.76
CA GLY A 650 5.89 -26.65 -37.14
C GLY A 650 5.11 -27.30 -35.99
N ASP A 651 5.24 -28.60 -35.80
CA ASP A 651 4.54 -29.31 -34.71
C ASP A 651 5.05 -28.99 -33.30
N SER A 652 6.24 -28.38 -33.14
CA SER A 652 6.81 -28.10 -31.82
C SER A 652 6.09 -26.96 -31.09
N ASP A 653 6.08 -26.98 -29.76
CA ASP A 653 5.53 -25.90 -28.92
C ASP A 653 6.45 -24.65 -28.85
N VAL A 654 7.43 -24.55 -29.76
CA VAL A 654 8.30 -23.38 -29.91
C VAL A 654 7.61 -22.39 -30.85
N PHE A 655 7.47 -21.15 -30.39
CA PHE A 655 6.96 -20.02 -31.15
C PHE A 655 8.10 -19.02 -31.37
N VAL A 656 8.15 -18.44 -32.57
CA VAL A 656 9.14 -17.41 -32.93
C VAL A 656 8.46 -16.04 -32.92
N LEU A 657 8.99 -15.10 -32.13
CA LEU A 657 8.56 -13.70 -32.13
C LEU A 657 9.12 -12.98 -33.37
N ASP A 658 8.26 -12.37 -34.19
CA ASP A 658 8.66 -11.74 -35.44
C ASP A 658 9.57 -10.50 -35.28
N GLU A 659 9.37 -9.69 -34.24
CA GLU A 659 10.11 -8.45 -33.99
C GLU A 659 11.61 -8.68 -33.78
N ASN A 660 11.98 -9.63 -32.92
CA ASN A 660 13.36 -9.85 -32.47
C ASN A 660 13.90 -11.28 -32.69
N LYS A 661 13.08 -12.18 -33.26
CA LYS A 661 13.38 -13.61 -33.51
C LYS A 661 13.66 -14.44 -32.24
N LYS A 662 13.29 -13.97 -31.05
CA LYS A 662 13.31 -14.80 -29.82
C LYS A 662 12.46 -16.05 -30.05
N GLU A 663 13.00 -17.22 -29.70
CA GLU A 663 12.24 -18.46 -29.62
C GLU A 663 11.71 -18.62 -28.18
N ARG A 664 10.39 -18.63 -28.02
CA ARG A 664 9.68 -18.90 -26.77
C ARG A 664 9.03 -20.28 -26.83
N ILE A 665 8.90 -20.97 -25.71
CA ILE A 665 8.01 -22.13 -25.57
C ILE A 665 6.72 -21.61 -24.94
N ILE A 666 5.57 -21.86 -25.56
CA ILE A 666 4.25 -21.50 -25.00
C ILE A 666 3.71 -22.71 -24.26
N GLU A 667 3.32 -22.52 -23.00
CA GLU A 667 3.04 -23.61 -22.07
C GLU A 667 1.52 -23.80 -21.91
N GLY A 668 0.94 -24.56 -22.82
CA GLY A 668 -0.50 -24.85 -22.88
C GLY A 668 -1.27 -23.96 -23.85
N LEU A 669 -2.56 -23.78 -23.59
CA LEU A 669 -3.42 -22.83 -24.31
C LEU A 669 -3.57 -21.53 -23.50
N PRO A 670 -3.89 -20.39 -24.14
CA PRO A 670 -4.28 -19.18 -23.43
C PRO A 670 -5.52 -19.42 -22.58
N ASP A 671 -5.61 -18.73 -21.44
CA ASP A 671 -6.78 -18.77 -20.56
C ASP A 671 -7.93 -17.89 -21.11
N PRO A 672 -9.13 -17.91 -20.48
CA PRO A 672 -10.25 -17.08 -20.94
C PRO A 672 -9.98 -15.57 -20.86
N ASP A 673 -9.01 -15.12 -20.06
CA ASP A 673 -8.61 -13.72 -19.99
C ASP A 673 -7.67 -13.32 -21.13
N GLY A 674 -7.16 -14.27 -21.93
CA GLY A 674 -6.20 -14.05 -23.01
C GLY A 674 -4.75 -13.91 -22.51
N ASP A 675 -4.51 -14.34 -21.28
CA ASP A 675 -3.18 -14.48 -20.69
C ASP A 675 -2.61 -15.86 -21.06
N TYR A 676 -1.29 -15.98 -21.20
CA TYR A 676 -0.65 -17.25 -21.53
C TYR A 676 0.70 -17.40 -20.84
N GLN A 677 1.06 -18.65 -20.50
CA GLN A 677 2.35 -18.97 -19.91
C GLN A 677 3.40 -19.22 -21.00
N TYR A 678 4.63 -18.78 -20.78
CA TYR A 678 5.75 -18.97 -21.69
C TYR A 678 7.10 -19.04 -20.97
N ARG A 679 8.12 -19.57 -21.66
CA ARG A 679 9.52 -19.41 -21.26
C ARG A 679 10.46 -19.24 -22.44
N ASN A 680 11.54 -18.49 -22.24
CA ASN A 680 12.56 -18.23 -23.24
C ASN A 680 13.37 -19.52 -23.51
N LYS A 681 13.38 -20.01 -24.75
CA LYS A 681 13.91 -21.35 -25.10
C LYS A 681 15.41 -21.51 -24.81
N VAL A 682 16.18 -20.42 -24.86
CA VAL A 682 17.65 -20.42 -24.81
C VAL A 682 18.19 -20.10 -23.42
N GLU A 683 17.46 -19.32 -22.62
CA GLU A 683 18.02 -18.68 -21.42
C GLU A 683 17.45 -19.22 -20.08
N ASP A 684 16.32 -19.95 -20.05
CA ASP A 684 15.68 -20.27 -18.76
C ASP A 684 14.79 -21.54 -18.70
N LYS A 685 14.55 -22.02 -17.47
CA LYS A 685 13.52 -23.00 -17.07
C LYS A 685 12.27 -22.36 -16.43
N THR A 686 12.34 -21.15 -15.88
CA THR A 686 11.22 -20.50 -15.20
C THR A 686 10.11 -20.17 -16.18
N SER A 687 8.85 -20.38 -15.78
CA SER A 687 7.67 -19.96 -16.55
C SER A 687 7.31 -18.51 -16.23
N ARG A 688 6.81 -17.77 -17.23
CA ARG A 688 6.38 -16.36 -17.16
C ARG A 688 4.97 -16.24 -17.74
N THR A 689 4.13 -15.38 -17.16
CA THR A 689 2.82 -15.04 -17.73
C THR A 689 2.95 -13.81 -18.63
N SER A 690 2.51 -13.89 -19.89
CA SER A 690 2.25 -12.71 -20.73
C SER A 690 0.79 -12.32 -20.57
N LYS A 691 0.51 -11.24 -19.84
CA LYS A 691 -0.86 -10.83 -19.56
C LYS A 691 -1.47 -10.11 -20.75
N SER A 692 -2.76 -10.29 -20.94
CA SER A 692 -3.58 -9.59 -21.92
C SER A 692 -3.58 -8.07 -21.67
N TYR A 693 -3.76 -7.66 -20.41
CA TYR A 693 -3.85 -6.25 -20.01
C TYR A 693 -2.51 -5.48 -20.16
N ASP A 694 -1.38 -6.18 -20.20
CA ASP A 694 -0.08 -5.54 -20.44
C ASP A 694 0.01 -4.95 -21.87
N LEU A 695 -0.79 -5.46 -22.82
CA LEU A 695 -0.92 -4.88 -24.15
C LEU A 695 -1.62 -3.51 -24.14
N GLU A 696 -2.67 -3.35 -23.32
CA GLU A 696 -3.35 -2.06 -23.14
C GLU A 696 -2.41 -1.04 -22.47
N ARG A 697 -1.58 -1.50 -21.53
CA ARG A 697 -0.52 -0.68 -20.92
C ARG A 697 0.54 -0.27 -21.95
N ILE A 698 0.96 -1.15 -22.86
CA ILE A 698 1.87 -0.79 -23.97
C ILE A 698 1.26 0.30 -24.86
N ALA A 699 0.00 0.15 -25.26
CA ALA A 699 -0.70 1.12 -26.11
C ALA A 699 -0.84 2.51 -25.44
N ARG A 700 -1.00 2.55 -24.12
CA ARG A 700 -1.03 3.78 -23.30
C ARG A 700 0.36 4.39 -23.06
N GLY A 701 1.46 3.73 -23.45
CA GLY A 701 2.83 4.11 -23.10
C GLY A 701 3.20 3.84 -21.63
N GLU A 702 2.40 3.03 -20.94
CA GLU A 702 2.57 2.62 -19.55
C GLU A 702 3.58 1.48 -19.39
N LEU A 703 3.79 0.67 -20.45
CA LEU A 703 4.77 -0.41 -20.57
C LEU A 703 5.53 -0.32 -21.92
N SER A 704 6.69 -0.98 -22.07
CA SER A 704 7.45 -1.07 -23.32
C SER A 704 7.44 -2.48 -23.90
N LEU A 705 7.49 -2.60 -25.23
CA LEU A 705 7.49 -3.87 -25.99
C LEU A 705 8.72 -4.74 -25.80
N SER A 706 9.80 -4.09 -25.38
CA SER A 706 11.14 -4.64 -25.24
C SER A 706 11.19 -5.89 -24.39
N SER A 707 10.31 -5.98 -23.39
CA SER A 707 10.32 -6.95 -22.29
C SER A 707 8.90 -7.07 -21.71
N ASP A 708 8.27 -8.26 -21.68
CA ASP A 708 6.87 -8.37 -21.21
C ASP A 708 6.72 -8.25 -19.67
N ASN A 709 7.81 -8.38 -18.90
CA ASN A 709 7.84 -8.32 -17.43
C ASN A 709 9.25 -8.01 -16.91
N LEU A 710 9.38 -7.78 -15.59
CA LEU A 710 10.66 -7.40 -14.96
C LEU A 710 11.78 -8.43 -15.18
N GLN A 711 11.46 -9.72 -15.13
CA GLN A 711 12.44 -10.80 -15.32
C GLN A 711 13.01 -10.80 -16.75
N GLU A 712 12.16 -10.61 -17.77
CA GLU A 712 12.63 -10.47 -19.16
C GLU A 712 13.41 -9.16 -19.39
N ALA A 713 13.05 -8.07 -18.70
CA ALA A 713 13.78 -6.80 -18.80
C ALA A 713 15.19 -6.89 -18.19
N LYS A 714 15.32 -7.63 -17.09
CA LYS A 714 16.60 -8.00 -16.47
C LYS A 714 17.45 -8.87 -17.39
N GLU A 715 16.87 -9.93 -17.96
CA GLU A 715 17.55 -10.82 -18.90
C GLU A 715 18.05 -10.08 -20.14
N ASP A 716 17.21 -9.27 -20.78
CA ASP A 716 17.57 -8.56 -22.00
C ASP A 716 18.61 -7.45 -21.74
N LEU A 717 18.57 -6.79 -20.57
CA LEU A 717 19.62 -5.87 -20.13
C LEU A 717 20.96 -6.60 -19.97
N LEU A 718 20.97 -7.75 -19.29
CA LEU A 718 22.17 -8.56 -19.11
C LEU A 718 22.67 -9.15 -20.44
N SER A 719 21.79 -9.53 -21.37
CA SER A 719 22.17 -10.02 -22.69
C SER A 719 22.79 -8.92 -23.57
N ALA A 720 22.22 -7.70 -23.56
CA ALA A 720 22.84 -6.53 -24.20
C ALA A 720 24.19 -6.17 -23.56
N ALA A 721 24.32 -6.27 -22.23
CA ALA A 721 25.58 -6.05 -21.53
C ALA A 721 26.66 -7.09 -21.87
N ARG A 722 26.29 -8.37 -22.10
CA ARG A 722 27.22 -9.40 -22.61
C ARG A 722 27.73 -9.05 -24.01
N ALA A 723 26.86 -8.62 -24.92
CA ALA A 723 27.25 -8.18 -26.27
C ALA A 723 28.24 -6.99 -26.21
N GLN A 724 27.98 -6.03 -25.32
CA GLN A 724 28.86 -4.90 -25.04
C GLN A 724 30.13 -5.25 -24.22
N ASN A 725 30.38 -6.54 -23.91
CA ASN A 725 31.51 -7.04 -23.13
C ASN A 725 31.62 -6.38 -21.72
N MET A 726 30.49 -6.06 -21.10
CA MET A 726 30.41 -5.44 -19.76
C MET A 726 30.40 -6.46 -18.63
N ASN A 727 30.68 -6.02 -17.40
CA ASN A 727 30.65 -6.87 -16.20
C ASN A 727 29.20 -7.17 -15.78
N THR A 728 28.63 -8.25 -16.32
CA THR A 728 27.23 -8.62 -16.07
C THR A 728 26.93 -9.07 -14.65
N GLU A 729 27.91 -9.57 -13.89
CA GLU A 729 27.74 -9.88 -12.46
C GLU A 729 27.53 -8.58 -11.65
N ARG A 730 28.25 -7.51 -12.00
CA ARG A 730 28.09 -6.19 -11.37
C ARG A 730 26.73 -5.57 -11.73
N LEU A 731 26.29 -5.69 -12.99
CA LEU A 731 24.96 -5.20 -13.39
C LEU A 731 23.84 -6.00 -12.72
N ASP A 732 23.92 -7.33 -12.65
CA ASP A 732 22.91 -8.17 -11.98
C ASP A 732 22.77 -7.81 -10.49
N ARG A 733 23.90 -7.56 -9.80
CA ARG A 733 23.92 -7.00 -8.44
C ARG A 733 23.17 -5.67 -8.35
N PHE A 734 23.40 -4.73 -9.27
CA PHE A 734 22.71 -3.43 -9.25
C PHE A 734 21.22 -3.55 -9.58
N VAL A 735 20.80 -4.51 -10.42
CA VAL A 735 19.37 -4.84 -10.56
C VAL A 735 18.80 -5.39 -9.25
N GLY A 736 19.54 -6.27 -8.55
CA GLY A 736 19.14 -6.77 -7.24
C GLY A 736 19.02 -5.68 -6.15
N ASP A 737 19.91 -4.70 -6.14
CA ASP A 737 19.81 -3.52 -5.25
C ASP A 737 18.56 -2.69 -5.58
N LEU A 738 18.27 -2.47 -6.88
CA LEU A 738 17.07 -1.79 -7.35
C LEU A 738 15.79 -2.55 -6.96
N GLU A 739 15.69 -3.84 -7.24
CA GLU A 739 14.54 -4.70 -6.90
C GLU A 739 14.22 -4.66 -5.40
N LYS A 740 15.27 -4.79 -4.57
CA LYS A 740 15.20 -4.71 -3.12
C LYS A 740 14.74 -3.35 -2.61
N ASN A 741 15.31 -2.26 -3.12
CA ASN A 741 15.01 -0.91 -2.63
C ASN A 741 13.71 -0.32 -3.22
N ALA A 742 13.29 -0.74 -4.42
CA ALA A 742 12.01 -0.37 -5.02
C ALA A 742 10.82 -0.68 -4.11
N THR A 743 10.83 -1.87 -3.49
CA THR A 743 9.83 -2.30 -2.51
C THR A 743 9.77 -1.36 -1.30
N LYS A 744 10.92 -0.92 -0.78
CA LYS A 744 11.02 0.05 0.32
C LYS A 744 10.38 1.40 -0.03
N TRP A 745 10.50 1.85 -1.28
CA TRP A 745 10.08 3.20 -1.69
C TRP A 745 8.68 3.28 -2.32
N GLY A 746 8.04 2.13 -2.57
CA GLY A 746 6.74 2.05 -3.24
C GLY A 746 6.82 2.22 -4.76
N VAL A 747 7.98 1.96 -5.35
CA VAL A 747 8.17 2.00 -6.81
C VAL A 747 7.48 0.80 -7.43
N LYS A 748 6.63 1.03 -8.43
CA LYS A 748 5.91 -0.03 -9.14
C LYS A 748 6.85 -0.81 -10.07
N GLU A 749 6.58 -2.11 -10.24
CA GLU A 749 7.23 -2.98 -11.25
C GLU A 749 7.25 -2.34 -12.65
N GLU A 750 6.18 -1.63 -13.02
CA GLU A 750 6.04 -0.86 -14.27
C GLU A 750 7.21 0.11 -14.52
N SER A 751 7.65 0.81 -13.47
CA SER A 751 8.76 1.77 -13.51
C SER A 751 10.11 1.04 -13.53
N LEU A 752 10.22 -0.13 -12.89
CA LEU A 752 11.42 -0.95 -12.95
C LEU A 752 11.67 -1.49 -14.35
N VAL A 753 10.66 -2.08 -15.00
CA VAL A 753 10.75 -2.55 -16.41
C VAL A 753 11.23 -1.43 -17.33
N LYS A 754 10.56 -0.27 -17.27
CA LYS A 754 10.94 0.93 -18.04
C LYS A 754 12.38 1.38 -17.74
N SER A 755 12.82 1.30 -16.50
CA SER A 755 14.19 1.67 -16.10
C SER A 755 15.22 0.78 -16.76
N LEU A 756 15.04 -0.55 -16.67
CA LEU A 756 15.95 -1.52 -17.27
C LEU A 756 15.94 -1.41 -18.81
N ASP A 757 14.77 -1.20 -19.42
CA ASP A 757 14.64 -1.00 -20.87
C ASP A 757 15.29 0.30 -21.36
N ASN A 758 15.19 1.40 -20.60
CA ASN A 758 15.88 2.66 -20.91
C ASN A 758 17.40 2.52 -20.87
N ILE A 759 17.90 1.77 -19.89
CA ILE A 759 19.34 1.45 -19.74
C ILE A 759 19.78 0.50 -20.87
N ARG A 760 18.97 -0.52 -21.18
CA ARG A 760 19.21 -1.44 -22.30
C ARG A 760 19.27 -0.72 -23.64
N ALA A 761 18.42 0.28 -23.86
CA ALA A 761 18.41 1.08 -25.08
C ALA A 761 19.73 1.87 -25.29
N LEU A 762 20.46 2.22 -24.23
CA LEU A 762 21.81 2.77 -24.36
C LEU A 762 22.80 1.72 -24.92
N LEU A 763 22.61 0.44 -24.60
CA LEU A 763 23.52 -0.66 -24.94
C LEU A 763 23.31 -1.26 -26.35
N ASP A 764 22.37 -0.75 -27.15
CA ASP A 764 22.20 -1.17 -28.55
C ASP A 764 23.49 -0.87 -29.35
N GLU A 765 24.03 -1.89 -30.02
CA GLU A 765 25.21 -1.78 -30.91
C GLU A 765 25.01 -0.77 -32.04
N LYS A 766 23.76 -0.53 -32.44
CA LYS A 766 23.37 0.40 -33.52
C LYS A 766 23.13 1.83 -33.05
N LEU A 767 23.24 2.11 -31.74
CA LEU A 767 23.04 3.46 -31.21
C LEU A 767 24.23 4.37 -31.55
N GLU A 768 24.08 5.19 -32.59
CA GLU A 768 24.96 6.33 -32.86
C GLU A 768 24.56 7.54 -32.01
N SER A 769 25.36 7.89 -31.00
CA SER A 769 25.12 9.07 -30.18
C SER A 769 25.74 10.34 -30.81
N PRO A 770 25.04 11.49 -30.81
CA PRO A 770 25.59 12.76 -31.25
C PRO A 770 26.51 13.44 -30.22
N LEU A 771 26.79 12.78 -29.08
CA LEU A 771 27.53 13.34 -27.93
C LEU A 771 28.60 12.40 -27.37
N TYR A 772 28.27 11.10 -27.20
CA TYR A 772 29.06 10.14 -26.42
C TYR A 772 29.65 9.02 -27.28
N SER A 773 30.86 8.57 -26.95
CA SER A 773 31.42 7.35 -27.55
C SER A 773 30.72 6.09 -27.03
N ARG A 774 30.89 4.97 -27.75
CA ARG A 774 30.39 3.63 -27.33
C ARG A 774 30.84 3.24 -25.91
N LYS A 775 32.03 3.68 -25.49
CA LYS A 775 32.53 3.48 -24.11
C LYS A 775 31.75 4.32 -23.10
N GLU A 776 31.57 5.61 -23.37
CA GLU A 776 30.84 6.52 -22.48
C GLU A 776 29.35 6.15 -22.38
N LEU A 777 28.74 5.65 -23.46
CA LEU A 777 27.37 5.09 -23.42
C LEU A 777 27.28 3.83 -22.52
N ASN A 778 28.29 2.96 -22.53
CA ASN A 778 28.34 1.81 -21.63
C ASN A 778 28.52 2.27 -20.16
N GLN A 779 29.35 3.29 -19.92
CA GLN A 779 29.52 3.88 -18.58
C GLN A 779 28.24 4.61 -18.10
N LEU A 780 27.51 5.30 -18.97
CA LEU A 780 26.21 5.91 -18.68
C LEU A 780 25.18 4.85 -18.31
N ALA A 781 25.09 3.75 -19.04
CA ALA A 781 24.19 2.64 -18.69
C ALA A 781 24.52 2.07 -17.31
N GLU A 782 25.80 1.83 -17.02
CA GLU A 782 26.27 1.25 -15.76
C GLU A 782 26.06 2.18 -14.56
N THR A 783 26.41 3.47 -14.70
CA THR A 783 26.21 4.48 -13.64
C THR A 783 24.75 4.88 -13.45
N ALA A 784 23.92 4.85 -14.50
CA ALA A 784 22.49 5.07 -14.36
C ALA A 784 21.82 3.94 -13.57
N LEU A 785 22.18 2.67 -13.87
CA LEU A 785 21.69 1.50 -13.13
C LEU A 785 22.12 1.55 -11.65
N HIS A 786 23.39 1.88 -11.40
CA HIS A 786 23.92 2.12 -10.07
C HIS A 786 23.13 3.19 -9.31
N ASN A 787 22.88 4.35 -9.92
CA ASN A 787 22.21 5.47 -9.27
C ASN A 787 20.74 5.20 -8.92
N ILE A 788 20.01 4.41 -9.71
CA ILE A 788 18.62 4.02 -9.35
C ILE A 788 18.58 2.88 -8.32
N GLY A 789 19.56 1.98 -8.31
CA GLY A 789 19.69 0.95 -7.26
C GLY A 789 20.11 1.55 -5.91
N ASN A 790 21.05 2.49 -5.93
CA ASN A 790 21.68 3.09 -4.75
C ASN A 790 21.69 4.64 -4.82
N PRO A 791 20.52 5.32 -4.84
CA PRO A 791 20.42 6.78 -4.98
C PRO A 791 21.11 7.60 -3.87
N MET A 792 21.34 7.02 -2.69
CA MET A 792 22.13 7.65 -1.61
C MET A 792 23.66 7.50 -1.80
N GLN A 793 24.11 7.07 -2.98
CA GLN A 793 25.51 7.13 -3.42
C GLN A 793 25.67 8.10 -4.62
N ILE A 794 24.64 8.90 -4.92
CA ILE A 794 24.73 10.02 -5.86
C ILE A 794 25.49 11.16 -5.15
N ASP A 795 26.58 11.60 -5.76
CA ASP A 795 27.47 12.64 -5.24
C ASP A 795 27.51 13.81 -6.24
N GLN A 796 27.36 15.04 -5.75
CA GLN A 796 27.54 16.24 -6.58
C GLN A 796 29.02 16.50 -6.93
N GLY A 797 29.95 15.79 -6.28
CA GLY A 797 31.39 15.91 -6.49
C GLY A 797 31.95 17.24 -6.02
N ALA A 798 32.93 17.77 -6.75
CA ALA A 798 33.45 19.12 -6.53
C ALA A 798 32.52 20.24 -7.05
N HIS A 799 31.33 19.91 -7.55
CA HIS A 799 30.50 20.81 -8.35
C HIS A 799 29.39 21.48 -7.53
N PRO A 800 29.06 22.76 -7.77
CA PRO A 800 28.08 23.51 -6.99
C PRO A 800 26.63 23.28 -7.45
N THR A 801 26.24 22.01 -7.57
CA THR A 801 24.96 21.54 -8.17
C THR A 801 23.95 20.97 -7.16
N CYS A 802 24.32 20.86 -5.89
CA CYS A 802 23.52 20.42 -4.73
C CYS A 802 21.99 20.38 -4.91
N ASN A 803 21.33 21.54 -5.05
CA ASN A 803 19.87 21.66 -5.13
C ASN A 803 19.24 20.88 -6.30
N ILE A 804 19.99 20.58 -7.36
CA ILE A 804 19.56 19.72 -8.48
C ILE A 804 19.94 18.26 -8.23
N THR A 805 21.06 18.00 -7.57
CA THR A 805 21.37 16.66 -7.02
C THR A 805 20.27 16.19 -6.06
N THR A 806 19.62 17.09 -5.32
CA THR A 806 18.40 16.80 -4.53
C THR A 806 17.26 16.26 -5.40
N VAL A 807 16.99 16.88 -6.55
CA VAL A 807 15.96 16.45 -7.52
C VAL A 807 16.36 15.14 -8.17
N GLU A 808 17.66 14.96 -8.46
CA GLU A 808 18.23 13.73 -9.00
C GLU A 808 17.99 12.55 -8.06
N ILE A 809 18.36 12.69 -6.78
CA ILE A 809 18.16 11.69 -5.71
C ILE A 809 16.68 11.36 -5.56
N TYR A 810 15.80 12.36 -5.49
CA TYR A 810 14.35 12.11 -5.41
C TYR A 810 13.84 11.32 -6.63
N THR A 811 14.24 11.73 -7.83
CA THR A 811 13.81 11.11 -9.09
C THR A 811 14.32 9.67 -9.19
N ALA A 812 15.61 9.42 -8.93
CA ALA A 812 16.17 8.07 -8.91
C ALA A 812 15.51 7.16 -7.86
N THR A 813 15.06 7.72 -6.74
CA THR A 813 14.39 6.98 -5.65
C THR A 813 12.92 6.64 -5.93
N LYS A 814 12.16 7.53 -6.59
CA LYS A 814 10.69 7.43 -6.74
C LYS A 814 10.19 7.26 -8.17
N HIS A 815 10.98 7.70 -9.14
CA HIS A 815 10.66 7.73 -10.57
C HIS A 815 11.86 7.29 -11.42
N PRO A 816 12.47 6.11 -11.16
CA PRO A 816 13.68 5.68 -11.86
C PRO A 816 13.48 5.53 -13.38
N ASP A 817 12.25 5.31 -13.84
CA ASP A 817 11.90 5.33 -15.26
C ASP A 817 12.05 6.72 -15.89
N VAL A 818 11.74 7.79 -15.14
CA VAL A 818 11.94 9.17 -15.59
C VAL A 818 13.42 9.55 -15.55
N TYR A 819 14.15 9.16 -14.48
CA TYR A 819 15.59 9.36 -14.39
C TYR A 819 16.34 8.71 -15.56
N THR A 820 16.08 7.43 -15.81
CA THR A 820 16.71 6.68 -16.91
C THR A 820 16.22 7.15 -18.28
N GLN A 821 14.98 7.64 -18.41
CA GLN A 821 14.51 8.25 -19.66
C GLN A 821 15.30 9.53 -19.99
N LEU A 822 15.55 10.39 -19.00
CA LEU A 822 16.36 11.60 -19.19
C LEU A 822 17.77 11.26 -19.68
N VAL A 823 18.43 10.28 -19.03
CA VAL A 823 19.74 9.76 -19.44
C VAL A 823 19.68 9.22 -20.88
N ARG A 824 18.72 8.35 -21.19
CA ARG A 824 18.50 7.76 -22.51
C ARG A 824 18.30 8.81 -23.60
N ASP A 825 17.41 9.78 -23.38
CA ASP A 825 17.00 10.74 -24.41
C ASP A 825 18.10 11.78 -24.68
N VAL A 826 18.76 12.32 -23.65
CA VAL A 826 19.91 13.21 -23.86
C VAL A 826 21.08 12.47 -24.50
N ALA A 827 21.42 11.26 -24.06
CA ALA A 827 22.53 10.51 -24.64
C ALA A 827 22.28 10.08 -26.09
N SER A 828 21.06 9.70 -26.46
CA SER A 828 20.71 9.28 -27.83
C SER A 828 20.41 10.43 -28.79
N LYS A 829 19.76 11.51 -28.34
CA LYS A 829 19.22 12.58 -29.21
C LYS A 829 19.88 13.95 -28.98
N GLY A 830 20.76 14.07 -27.99
CA GLY A 830 21.28 15.36 -27.52
C GLY A 830 20.22 16.30 -26.94
N SER A 831 18.99 15.81 -26.72
CA SER A 831 17.84 16.62 -26.27
C SER A 831 16.76 15.74 -25.66
N TRP A 832 16.02 16.31 -24.71
CA TRP A 832 14.88 15.68 -24.04
C TRP A 832 13.66 16.61 -24.08
N THR A 833 12.55 16.18 -23.50
CA THR A 833 11.31 16.96 -23.42
C THR A 833 10.79 16.94 -21.99
N THR A 834 10.46 18.10 -21.42
CA THR A 834 9.92 18.22 -20.06
C THR A 834 8.53 17.57 -19.94
N ALA A 835 8.08 17.37 -18.70
CA ALA A 835 6.76 16.80 -18.43
C ALA A 835 5.58 17.74 -18.83
N GLU A 836 5.85 19.01 -19.10
CA GLU A 836 4.94 19.98 -19.73
C GLU A 836 5.00 20.01 -21.26
N GLY A 837 5.98 19.32 -21.88
CA GLY A 837 6.16 19.26 -23.33
C GLY A 837 7.24 20.19 -23.90
N GLU A 838 8.03 20.87 -23.07
CA GLU A 838 9.07 21.80 -23.54
C GLU A 838 10.33 21.04 -24.01
N LYS A 839 10.75 21.20 -25.27
CA LYS A 839 11.97 20.54 -25.78
C LYS A 839 13.22 21.24 -25.24
N CYS A 840 14.02 20.52 -24.46
CA CYS A 840 15.27 21.01 -23.87
C CYS A 840 16.48 20.37 -24.56
N THR A 841 17.43 21.20 -25.01
CA THR A 841 18.65 20.78 -25.72
C THR A 841 19.86 21.36 -24.97
N PRO A 842 20.50 20.59 -24.06
CA PRO A 842 21.64 21.09 -23.31
C PRO A 842 22.86 21.35 -24.23
N PRO A 843 23.75 22.30 -23.88
CA PRO A 843 24.95 22.58 -24.65
C PRO A 843 25.87 21.35 -24.75
N LYS A 844 26.54 21.16 -25.89
CA LYS A 844 27.50 20.05 -26.05
C LYS A 844 28.68 20.18 -25.08
N GLU A 845 29.02 21.40 -24.68
CA GLU A 845 30.03 21.68 -23.66
C GLU A 845 29.57 21.35 -22.24
N ALA A 846 28.26 21.26 -21.97
CA ALA A 846 27.71 20.93 -20.65
C ALA A 846 27.70 19.42 -20.35
N LEU A 847 27.94 18.58 -21.35
CA LEU A 847 27.72 17.13 -21.32
C LEU A 847 29.00 16.31 -21.54
N ARG A 848 30.18 16.95 -21.44
CA ARG A 848 31.50 16.31 -21.58
C ARG A 848 32.04 15.91 -20.20
N PRO A 849 32.52 14.67 -20.01
CA PRO A 849 33.14 14.25 -18.75
C PRO A 849 34.27 15.19 -18.27
N GLY A 850 34.07 15.76 -17.09
CA GLY A 850 35.05 16.53 -16.33
C GLY A 850 36.04 15.63 -15.61
N ASP A 851 36.89 16.20 -14.79
CA ASP A 851 37.96 15.48 -14.08
C ASP A 851 37.38 14.51 -13.02
N ASP A 852 36.26 14.88 -12.38
CA ASP A 852 35.48 14.02 -11.48
C ASP A 852 34.93 12.78 -12.22
N GLU A 853 34.22 12.97 -13.34
CA GLU A 853 33.57 11.86 -14.06
C GLU A 853 34.58 10.93 -14.75
N LYS A 854 35.82 11.41 -14.98
CA LYS A 854 36.96 10.59 -15.41
C LYS A 854 37.62 9.80 -14.27
N ALA A 855 37.51 10.28 -13.02
CA ALA A 855 38.12 9.69 -11.83
C ALA A 855 37.19 8.71 -11.07
N TYR A 856 35.88 8.72 -11.36
CA TYR A 856 34.87 7.90 -10.69
C TYR A 856 35.13 6.38 -10.80
N ASP A 857 35.20 5.70 -9.66
CA ASP A 857 35.36 4.25 -9.52
C ASP A 857 34.04 3.61 -9.03
N ILE A 858 33.36 2.89 -9.93
CA ILE A 858 32.04 2.29 -9.66
C ILE A 858 32.08 1.08 -8.71
N ASP A 859 33.26 0.52 -8.41
CA ASP A 859 33.42 -0.46 -7.32
C ASP A 859 33.69 0.22 -5.97
N LYS A 860 33.93 1.54 -5.95
CA LYS A 860 34.17 2.37 -4.73
C LYS A 860 33.44 3.72 -4.83
N PRO A 861 32.10 3.72 -4.96
CA PRO A 861 31.31 4.87 -5.44
C PRO A 861 31.26 6.11 -4.51
N SER A 862 31.92 6.10 -3.35
CA SER A 862 31.79 7.12 -2.30
C SER A 862 33.09 7.91 -2.02
N ASN A 863 33.47 8.82 -2.93
CA ASN A 863 34.76 9.55 -2.85
C ASN A 863 34.72 11.05 -3.24
N LYS A 864 33.61 11.79 -3.06
CA LYS A 864 33.50 13.22 -3.46
C LYS A 864 33.75 13.46 -4.95
N VAL A 865 33.26 12.55 -5.80
CA VAL A 865 33.41 12.62 -7.26
C VAL A 865 32.08 12.36 -7.95
N ARG A 866 31.64 13.29 -8.81
CA ARG A 866 30.42 13.13 -9.60
C ARG A 866 30.60 12.06 -10.68
N ASN A 867 29.56 11.27 -10.97
CA ASN A 867 29.58 10.28 -12.05
C ASN A 867 28.92 10.79 -13.35
N ILE A 868 29.22 10.14 -14.47
CA ILE A 868 28.81 10.61 -15.81
C ILE A 868 27.29 10.69 -16.01
N SER A 869 26.50 9.84 -15.34
CA SER A 869 25.03 9.94 -15.38
C SER A 869 24.53 11.13 -14.56
N SER A 870 25.10 11.35 -13.37
CA SER A 870 24.78 12.51 -12.53
C SER A 870 25.18 13.83 -13.18
N GLN A 871 26.33 13.88 -13.88
CA GLN A 871 26.70 15.01 -14.73
C GLN A 871 25.62 15.28 -15.78
N LEU A 872 25.26 14.27 -16.58
CA LEU A 872 24.26 14.41 -17.63
C LEU A 872 22.94 14.97 -17.07
N VAL A 873 22.43 14.39 -15.98
CA VAL A 873 21.15 14.79 -15.39
C VAL A 873 21.22 16.20 -14.81
N GLN A 874 22.20 16.50 -13.96
CA GLN A 874 22.33 17.80 -13.31
C GLN A 874 22.50 18.93 -14.34
N MET A 875 23.42 18.76 -15.29
CA MET A 875 23.71 19.75 -16.32
C MET A 875 22.52 19.92 -17.29
N SER A 876 21.77 18.86 -17.58
CA SER A 876 20.55 18.94 -18.41
C SER A 876 19.42 19.72 -17.73
N LEU A 877 19.20 19.51 -16.43
CA LEU A 877 18.16 20.22 -15.67
C LEU A 877 18.50 21.70 -15.47
N ILE A 878 19.75 22.03 -15.17
CA ILE A 878 20.19 23.43 -15.01
C ILE A 878 19.99 24.21 -16.31
N ASN A 879 20.45 23.68 -17.46
CA ASN A 879 20.26 24.35 -18.75
C ASN A 879 18.78 24.41 -19.18
N ALA A 880 17.95 23.44 -18.79
CA ALA A 880 16.51 23.48 -19.05
C ALA A 880 15.80 24.65 -18.32
N MET A 881 16.13 24.90 -17.05
CA MET A 881 15.57 26.05 -16.30
C MET A 881 15.93 27.39 -16.95
N TYR A 882 17.18 27.55 -17.44
CA TYR A 882 17.58 28.73 -18.20
C TYR A 882 16.81 28.83 -19.51
N ALA A 883 16.84 27.81 -20.38
CA ALA A 883 16.22 27.84 -21.71
C ALA A 883 14.70 28.10 -21.69
N THR A 884 13.99 27.57 -20.68
CA THR A 884 12.54 27.81 -20.49
C THR A 884 12.23 29.15 -19.81
N GLY A 885 13.25 29.83 -19.28
CA GLY A 885 13.16 31.15 -18.65
C GLY A 885 12.67 31.13 -17.21
N ARG A 886 12.73 29.99 -16.53
CA ARG A 886 12.51 29.91 -15.08
C ARG A 886 13.61 30.66 -14.31
N MET A 887 14.78 30.85 -14.92
CA MET A 887 15.88 31.70 -14.41
C MET A 887 15.84 33.17 -14.90
N ASP A 888 14.77 33.65 -15.55
CA ASP A 888 14.64 35.06 -15.97
C ASP A 888 14.57 35.97 -14.72
N GLN A 889 15.50 36.93 -14.54
CA GLN A 889 15.56 37.73 -13.30
C GLN A 889 14.60 38.94 -13.33
N GLU A 890 13.69 38.99 -12.37
CA GLU A 890 12.84 40.16 -12.13
C GLU A 890 13.52 41.20 -11.23
N THR A 891 13.38 42.49 -11.57
CA THR A 891 13.86 43.63 -10.77
C THR A 891 12.85 44.78 -10.79
N ALA A 892 12.82 45.60 -9.72
CA ALA A 892 11.97 46.78 -9.66
C ALA A 892 12.81 48.06 -9.81
N VAL A 893 12.74 48.71 -10.97
CA VAL A 893 13.45 49.96 -11.26
C VAL A 893 12.44 51.10 -11.25
N ASN A 894 12.57 52.04 -10.30
CA ASN A 894 11.64 53.15 -10.09
C ASN A 894 10.16 52.72 -9.94
N GLY A 895 9.91 51.55 -9.33
CA GLY A 895 8.57 50.96 -9.19
C GLY A 895 8.03 50.26 -10.44
N VAL A 896 8.75 50.30 -11.57
CA VAL A 896 8.42 49.53 -12.77
C VAL A 896 9.12 48.17 -12.71
N LYS A 897 8.34 47.10 -12.88
CA LYS A 897 8.85 45.73 -12.98
C LYS A 897 9.57 45.55 -14.32
N GLN A 898 10.86 45.24 -14.28
CA GLN A 898 11.69 44.87 -15.42
C GLN A 898 12.12 43.40 -15.27
N VAL A 899 12.23 42.69 -16.39
CA VAL A 899 12.66 41.28 -16.42
C VAL A 899 13.88 41.17 -17.33
N GLU A 900 15.03 40.80 -16.78
CA GLU A 900 16.19 40.37 -17.56
C GLU A 900 15.96 38.92 -17.98
N SER A 901 15.72 38.67 -19.27
CA SER A 901 15.67 37.29 -19.74
C SER A 901 17.07 36.67 -19.78
N ARG A 902 17.16 35.41 -19.33
CA ARG A 902 18.39 34.61 -19.27
C ARG A 902 18.32 33.35 -20.12
N ARG A 903 17.38 33.27 -21.07
CA ARG A 903 17.13 32.10 -21.93
C ARG A 903 18.29 31.73 -22.86
N ASP A 904 19.22 32.65 -23.07
CA ASP A 904 20.46 32.45 -23.83
C ASP A 904 21.70 32.23 -22.91
N TRP A 905 21.51 32.12 -21.60
CA TRP A 905 22.57 31.75 -20.66
C TRP A 905 22.72 30.22 -20.61
N ASN A 906 23.95 29.77 -20.42
CA ASN A 906 24.34 28.36 -20.53
C ASN A 906 25.23 27.98 -19.34
N TYR A 907 25.00 26.82 -18.74
CA TYR A 907 25.83 26.26 -17.67
C TYR A 907 26.63 25.08 -18.24
N ILE A 908 27.96 25.21 -18.32
CA ILE A 908 28.82 24.35 -19.16
C ILE A 908 30.06 23.85 -18.40
N MET A 909 30.66 22.75 -18.86
CA MET A 909 31.97 22.30 -18.42
C MET A 909 33.08 23.05 -19.17
N VAL A 910 34.12 23.48 -18.44
CA VAL A 910 35.39 23.99 -18.98
C VAL A 910 36.56 23.31 -18.28
N PRO A 911 37.77 23.24 -18.88
CA PRO A 911 38.92 22.64 -18.21
C PRO A 911 39.26 23.31 -16.87
N SER A 912 39.62 22.52 -15.87
CA SER A 912 40.02 22.97 -14.54
C SER A 912 41.23 23.93 -14.61
N GLN A 913 41.22 25.00 -13.80
CA GLN A 913 42.25 26.05 -13.86
C GLN A 913 42.89 26.29 -12.49
N LYS A 914 44.22 26.31 -12.41
CA LYS A 914 44.94 26.66 -11.17
C LYS A 914 45.27 28.15 -11.15
N VAL A 915 44.68 28.87 -10.20
CA VAL A 915 44.87 30.31 -10.00
C VAL A 915 45.45 30.55 -8.62
N THR A 916 46.49 31.40 -8.55
CA THR A 916 47.19 31.74 -7.31
C THR A 916 46.85 33.16 -6.88
N GLY A 917 46.03 33.28 -5.84
CA GLY A 917 45.69 34.54 -5.20
C GLY A 917 46.57 34.84 -3.98
N GLN A 918 46.28 35.96 -3.32
CA GLN A 918 46.72 36.25 -1.95
C GLN A 918 45.49 36.40 -1.07
N GLU A 919 45.48 35.74 0.09
CA GLU A 919 44.36 35.76 1.04
C GLU A 919 44.85 36.06 2.46
N TYR A 920 44.00 36.69 3.28
CA TYR A 920 44.28 36.91 4.69
C TYR A 920 43.89 35.67 5.51
N TYR A 921 44.88 35.00 6.12
CA TYR A 921 44.68 33.92 7.07
C TYR A 921 45.25 34.34 8.43
N ASN A 922 44.43 34.32 9.49
CA ASN A 922 44.78 34.82 10.84
C ASN A 922 45.46 36.22 10.86
N GLY A 923 45.08 37.10 9.93
CA GLY A 923 45.64 38.45 9.80
C GLY A 923 46.96 38.57 9.03
N GLN A 924 47.52 37.46 8.51
CA GLN A 924 48.68 37.48 7.61
C GLN A 924 48.25 37.21 6.17
N MET A 925 48.90 37.89 5.21
CA MET A 925 48.74 37.61 3.78
C MET A 925 49.53 36.36 3.40
N VAL A 926 48.84 35.34 2.90
CA VAL A 926 49.43 34.10 2.38
C VAL A 926 49.07 33.95 0.90
N GLN A 927 49.98 33.37 0.09
CA GLN A 927 49.62 32.94 -1.26
C GLN A 927 48.80 31.65 -1.19
N VAL A 928 47.68 31.62 -1.92
CA VAL A 928 46.79 30.46 -1.98
C VAL A 928 46.57 30.12 -3.44
N THR A 929 47.05 28.93 -3.86
CA THR A 929 46.71 28.36 -5.16
C THR A 929 45.45 27.53 -5.02
N ARG A 930 44.40 27.96 -5.72
CA ARG A 930 43.10 27.27 -5.83
C ARG A 930 43.02 26.59 -7.19
N THR A 931 42.45 25.40 -7.25
CA THR A 931 41.91 24.88 -8.51
C THR A 931 40.48 25.39 -8.60
N ILE A 932 40.22 26.26 -9.56
CA ILE A 932 38.86 26.71 -9.86
C ILE A 932 38.15 25.60 -10.63
N GLY A 933 36.92 25.29 -10.22
CA GLY A 933 36.10 24.21 -10.76
C GLY A 933 35.79 24.31 -12.27
N GLU A 934 35.35 23.17 -12.82
CA GLU A 934 35.06 23.02 -14.25
C GLU A 934 33.70 23.60 -14.64
N ASP A 935 32.72 23.62 -13.74
CA ASP A 935 31.39 24.17 -13.99
C ASP A 935 31.44 25.70 -14.17
N ARG A 936 30.82 26.22 -15.23
CA ARG A 936 30.73 27.67 -15.52
C ARG A 936 29.34 28.10 -15.99
N LEU A 937 28.85 29.19 -15.42
CA LEU A 937 27.75 29.96 -16.00
C LEU A 937 28.30 30.95 -17.05
N ARG A 938 27.76 30.89 -18.28
CA ARG A 938 28.10 31.73 -19.44
C ARG A 938 26.84 32.49 -19.89
N ASN A 939 26.86 33.81 -19.91
CA ASN A 939 25.72 34.61 -20.39
C ASN A 939 25.56 34.56 -21.92
N GLY A 940 24.45 35.10 -22.43
CA GLY A 940 24.19 35.23 -23.87
C GLY A 940 25.22 36.01 -24.69
N LYS A 941 26.10 36.79 -24.05
CA LYS A 941 27.24 37.48 -24.69
C LYS A 941 28.51 36.62 -24.72
N GLY A 942 28.43 35.35 -24.31
CA GLY A 942 29.56 34.42 -24.24
C GLY A 942 30.50 34.66 -23.06
N GLN A 943 30.16 35.56 -22.13
CA GLN A 943 31.00 35.93 -20.99
C GLN A 943 30.69 35.05 -19.78
N TYR A 944 31.72 34.63 -19.04
CA TYR A 944 31.53 33.93 -17.77
C TYR A 944 31.01 34.88 -16.69
N VAL A 945 30.13 34.38 -15.82
CA VAL A 945 29.41 35.17 -14.81
C VAL A 945 29.46 34.49 -13.45
N GLY A 946 29.56 35.30 -12.38
CA GLY A 946 29.68 34.83 -11.00
C GLY A 946 31.07 35.05 -10.42
N LYS A 947 31.34 34.43 -9.27
CA LYS A 947 32.70 34.25 -8.74
C LYS A 947 33.33 33.02 -9.40
N GLU A 948 34.65 32.93 -9.30
CA GLU A 948 35.44 31.78 -9.75
C GLU A 948 34.87 30.45 -9.23
N ASP A 949 34.46 30.39 -7.96
CA ASP A 949 33.94 29.17 -7.30
C ASP A 949 32.39 29.13 -7.15
N SER A 950 31.61 29.96 -7.86
CA SER A 950 30.13 30.01 -7.69
C SER A 950 29.34 29.31 -8.79
N GLY A 951 28.45 28.39 -8.39
CA GLY A 951 27.48 27.75 -9.28
C GLY A 951 26.30 28.63 -9.70
N PRO A 952 25.18 28.03 -10.14
CA PRO A 952 24.03 28.75 -10.66
C PRO A 952 23.20 29.49 -9.58
N ASN A 953 23.59 29.40 -8.30
CA ASN A 953 22.96 30.06 -7.15
C ASN A 953 21.44 29.78 -7.02
N LEU A 954 21.06 28.52 -7.24
CA LEU A 954 19.67 28.06 -7.20
C LEU A 954 19.08 28.19 -5.80
N THR A 955 17.82 28.59 -5.76
CA THR A 955 16.99 28.75 -4.56
C THR A 955 16.28 27.44 -4.19
N VAL A 956 15.44 27.51 -3.15
CA VAL A 956 14.46 26.48 -2.80
C VAL A 956 13.38 26.37 -3.88
N GLU A 957 12.91 27.52 -4.38
CA GLU A 957 11.91 27.63 -5.42
C GLU A 957 12.40 27.01 -6.75
N ASP A 958 13.67 27.23 -7.12
CA ASP A 958 14.26 26.64 -8.33
C ASP A 958 14.36 25.11 -8.25
N ASN A 959 14.64 24.54 -7.06
CA ASN A 959 14.59 23.09 -6.81
C ASN A 959 13.17 22.55 -7.04
N ILE A 960 12.15 23.26 -6.55
CA ILE A 960 10.74 22.89 -6.73
C ILE A 960 10.35 22.98 -8.21
N GLU A 961 10.74 24.03 -8.94
CA GLU A 961 10.46 24.15 -10.37
C GLU A 961 11.20 23.09 -11.21
N ALA A 962 12.47 22.80 -10.92
CA ALA A 962 13.20 21.72 -11.58
C ALA A 962 12.53 20.36 -11.39
N SER A 963 11.98 20.08 -10.21
CA SER A 963 11.22 18.85 -9.96
C SER A 963 9.92 18.78 -10.79
N LYS A 964 9.21 19.91 -10.96
CA LYS A 964 8.01 19.98 -11.83
C LYS A 964 8.36 19.72 -13.29
N MET A 965 9.43 20.33 -13.81
CA MET A 965 9.88 20.11 -15.19
C MET A 965 10.15 18.64 -15.52
N LEU A 966 10.63 17.88 -14.54
CA LEU A 966 10.95 16.46 -14.71
C LEU A 966 9.75 15.54 -14.42
N LEU A 967 8.89 15.88 -13.45
CA LEU A 967 7.89 14.98 -12.87
C LEU A 967 6.43 15.45 -13.01
N LYS A 968 6.17 16.56 -13.69
CA LYS A 968 4.87 17.28 -13.77
C LYS A 968 4.32 17.75 -12.42
N SER A 969 5.07 17.54 -11.34
CA SER A 969 4.64 17.67 -9.96
C SER A 969 5.82 18.08 -9.10
N ALA A 970 5.57 18.84 -8.04
CA ALA A 970 6.63 19.21 -7.10
C ALA A 970 7.03 17.98 -6.28
N MET A 971 8.33 17.76 -6.10
CA MET A 971 8.81 16.79 -5.11
C MET A 971 8.35 17.18 -3.70
N PRO A 972 8.10 16.23 -2.78
CA PRO A 972 7.77 16.52 -1.40
C PRO A 972 8.83 17.41 -0.73
N TYR A 973 8.38 18.47 -0.07
CA TYR A 973 9.25 19.50 0.50
C TYR A 973 8.80 19.91 1.90
N VAL A 974 9.76 20.02 2.82
CA VAL A 974 9.59 20.58 4.15
C VAL A 974 9.71 22.10 4.05
N ALA A 975 8.58 22.81 4.04
CA ALA A 975 8.52 24.27 4.02
C ALA A 975 9.13 24.87 5.30
N GLY A 976 10.46 24.98 5.31
CA GLY A 976 11.22 25.53 6.43
C GLY A 976 11.41 27.04 6.32
N PRO A 977 11.67 27.73 7.45
CA PRO A 977 12.06 29.12 7.45
C PRO A 977 13.34 29.33 6.62
N TYR A 978 13.24 30.09 5.54
CA TYR A 978 14.39 30.71 4.88
C TYR A 978 14.34 32.23 5.04
N ARG A 979 15.47 32.89 4.80
CA ARG A 979 15.62 34.34 4.99
C ARG A 979 16.33 35.00 3.81
N LEU A 980 15.57 35.74 3.00
CA LEU A 980 16.13 36.58 1.95
C LEU A 980 16.76 37.83 2.58
N GLY A 981 18.06 37.75 2.88
CA GLY A 981 18.82 38.86 3.43
C GLY A 981 18.42 39.22 4.87
N ASN A 982 17.70 40.34 5.02
CA ASN A 982 17.38 40.94 6.32
C ASN A 982 15.91 40.79 6.77
N ASP A 983 15.04 40.27 5.91
CA ASP A 983 13.60 40.16 6.19
C ASP A 983 13.27 39.16 7.31
N PRO A 984 12.04 39.20 7.89
CA PRO A 984 11.59 38.20 8.86
C PRO A 984 11.42 36.81 8.23
N TRP A 985 11.52 35.76 9.07
CA TRP A 985 11.30 34.37 8.66
C TRP A 985 9.85 34.13 8.21
N VAL A 986 9.68 33.43 7.09
CA VAL A 986 8.38 33.28 6.40
C VAL A 986 7.60 32.02 6.82
N TYR A 987 8.28 30.98 7.32
CA TYR A 987 7.69 29.67 7.64
C TYR A 987 8.15 29.11 8.98
N ASP A 988 7.40 28.15 9.51
CA ASP A 988 7.66 27.52 10.80
C ASP A 988 8.57 26.28 10.68
N LEU A 989 9.50 26.12 11.63
CA LEU A 989 10.46 25.01 11.64
C LEU A 989 9.78 23.62 11.63
N PRO A 990 10.42 22.58 11.05
CA PRO A 990 9.90 21.22 11.09
C PRO A 990 9.95 20.63 12.50
N ASP A 991 8.85 20.04 12.95
CA ASP A 991 8.72 19.39 14.25
C ASP A 991 8.50 17.88 14.12
N ALA A 992 8.53 17.17 15.26
CA ALA A 992 8.37 15.73 15.29
C ALA A 992 6.99 15.27 14.77
N PRO A 993 5.84 15.85 15.18
CA PRO A 993 4.54 15.53 14.58
C PRO A 993 4.50 15.63 13.05
N ARG A 994 4.92 16.76 12.48
CA ARG A 994 4.94 17.01 11.02
C ARG A 994 5.82 16.00 10.28
N LEU A 995 7.03 15.78 10.78
CA LEU A 995 8.00 14.85 10.18
C LEU A 995 7.50 13.39 10.26
N ASN A 996 6.99 12.96 11.40
CA ASN A 996 6.41 11.60 11.52
C ASN A 996 5.16 11.44 10.64
N LYS A 997 4.32 12.48 10.50
CA LYS A 997 3.20 12.45 9.55
C LYS A 997 3.66 12.36 8.10
N ALA A 998 4.67 13.10 7.67
CA ALA A 998 5.23 12.99 6.32
C ALA A 998 5.75 11.57 6.01
N LYS A 999 6.33 10.88 7.01
CA LYS A 999 6.68 9.45 6.89
C LYS A 999 5.45 8.54 6.77
N GLN A 1000 4.39 8.77 7.55
CA GLN A 1000 3.14 8.01 7.45
C GLN A 1000 2.41 8.22 6.12
N ASP A 1001 2.43 9.44 5.59
CA ASP A 1001 1.85 9.83 4.30
C ASP A 1001 2.73 9.40 3.09
N GLY A 1002 3.81 8.65 3.32
CA GLY A 1002 4.68 8.09 2.26
C GLY A 1002 5.60 9.10 1.55
N MET A 1003 5.73 10.31 2.08
CA MET A 1003 6.36 11.46 1.42
C MET A 1003 7.90 11.41 1.34
N LEU A 1004 8.55 10.37 1.88
CA LEU A 1004 10.02 10.26 1.91
C LEU A 1004 10.57 9.54 0.65
N PRO A 1005 11.73 9.97 0.09
CA PRO A 1005 12.55 11.09 0.56
C PRO A 1005 11.95 12.46 0.23
N MET A 1006 12.25 13.47 1.06
CA MET A 1006 11.73 14.82 0.90
C MET A 1006 12.82 15.89 1.06
N GLY A 1007 12.70 17.00 0.34
CA GLY A 1007 13.62 18.14 0.44
C GLY A 1007 13.45 18.93 1.74
N VAL A 1008 14.53 19.49 2.27
CA VAL A 1008 14.54 20.40 3.42
C VAL A 1008 15.59 21.50 3.21
N PRO A 1009 15.32 22.78 3.53
CA PRO A 1009 16.31 23.85 3.39
C PRO A 1009 17.37 23.75 4.48
N THR A 1010 18.63 23.99 4.13
CA THR A 1010 19.77 23.98 5.07
C THR A 1010 20.75 25.12 4.74
N ILE A 1011 21.77 25.30 5.59
CA ILE A 1011 22.77 26.38 5.49
C ILE A 1011 22.11 27.77 5.34
N GLY A 1012 21.09 28.05 6.15
CA GLY A 1012 20.31 29.30 6.09
C GLY A 1012 19.35 29.42 4.90
N GLY A 1013 19.02 28.32 4.22
CA GLY A 1013 18.20 28.28 3.00
C GLY A 1013 19.00 28.46 1.70
N ALA A 1014 20.33 28.39 1.75
CA ALA A 1014 21.20 28.45 0.58
C ALA A 1014 21.47 27.07 -0.07
N HIS A 1015 20.99 25.99 0.56
CA HIS A 1015 21.16 24.59 0.17
C HIS A 1015 19.85 23.85 0.44
N VAL A 1016 19.51 22.86 -0.38
CA VAL A 1016 18.46 21.87 -0.08
C VAL A 1016 19.10 20.49 0.13
N GLN A 1017 18.76 19.83 1.23
CA GLN A 1017 19.17 18.46 1.55
C GLN A 1017 17.98 17.49 1.50
N THR A 1018 18.21 16.18 1.46
CA THR A 1018 17.13 15.17 1.48
C THR A 1018 17.01 14.49 2.84
N ILE A 1019 15.79 14.39 3.36
CA ILE A 1019 15.43 13.52 4.48
C ILE A 1019 14.95 12.18 3.92
N HIS A 1020 15.64 11.08 4.24
CA HIS A 1020 15.36 9.74 3.70
C HIS A 1020 14.59 8.80 4.64
N ASP A 1021 14.74 8.96 5.97
CA ASP A 1021 14.06 8.15 6.99
C ASP A 1021 13.95 8.95 8.31
N ILE A 1022 13.04 8.56 9.19
CA ILE A 1022 12.72 9.25 10.46
C ILE A 1022 12.47 8.19 11.53
N ALA A 1023 13.15 8.28 12.68
CA ALA A 1023 13.13 7.27 13.75
C ALA A 1023 13.19 7.90 15.15
N ARG A 1024 13.14 7.09 16.22
CA ARG A 1024 13.34 7.55 17.61
C ARG A 1024 14.60 6.95 18.24
N ASN A 1025 15.42 7.81 18.85
CA ASN A 1025 16.58 7.40 19.62
C ASN A 1025 16.18 6.79 20.98
N SER A 1026 17.15 6.37 21.80
CA SER A 1026 16.90 5.71 23.10
C SER A 1026 16.16 6.61 24.08
N ALA A 1027 16.49 7.90 24.09
CA ALA A 1027 15.83 8.94 24.88
C ALA A 1027 14.40 9.26 24.39
N GLY A 1028 13.95 8.66 23.29
CA GLY A 1028 12.63 8.88 22.68
C GLY A 1028 12.55 10.11 21.78
N GLU A 1029 13.66 10.81 21.57
CA GLU A 1029 13.75 11.97 20.68
C GLU A 1029 13.62 11.54 19.21
N THR A 1030 13.00 12.39 18.40
CA THR A 1030 12.91 12.14 16.95
C THR A 1030 14.19 12.57 16.25
N VAL A 1031 14.74 11.66 15.44
CA VAL A 1031 15.91 11.85 14.59
C VAL A 1031 15.55 11.64 13.12
N VAL A 1032 16.22 12.36 12.22
CA VAL A 1032 16.04 12.25 10.77
C VAL A 1032 17.34 11.79 10.12
N LEU A 1033 17.24 10.92 9.11
CA LEU A 1033 18.36 10.53 8.25
C LEU A 1033 18.50 11.58 7.15
N LEU A 1034 19.54 12.40 7.24
CA LEU A 1034 19.81 13.55 6.39
C LEU A 1034 20.98 13.23 5.45
N ASP A 1035 20.79 13.54 4.17
CA ASP A 1035 21.73 13.32 3.06
C ASP A 1035 22.22 14.67 2.54
N ASN A 1036 23.55 14.81 2.45
CA ASN A 1036 24.25 16.07 2.13
C ASN A 1036 24.78 16.10 0.69
N GLN A 1037 24.34 15.19 -0.19
CA GLN A 1037 24.75 15.10 -1.61
C GLN A 1037 26.26 14.96 -1.86
N HIS A 1038 27.02 14.61 -0.81
CA HIS A 1038 28.49 14.43 -0.81
C HIS A 1038 28.90 13.00 -0.40
N GLY A 1039 27.96 12.07 -0.53
CA GLY A 1039 28.11 10.65 -0.24
C GLY A 1039 28.41 10.31 1.23
N GLU A 1040 28.65 9.01 1.42
CA GLU A 1040 28.59 8.23 2.67
C GLU A 1040 29.40 8.74 3.88
N ARG A 1041 30.23 9.77 3.70
CA ARG A 1041 31.03 10.40 4.76
C ARG A 1041 30.37 11.60 5.42
N MET A 1042 29.40 12.23 4.78
CA MET A 1042 28.73 13.44 5.28
C MET A 1042 27.24 13.24 5.60
N ASP A 1043 26.67 12.10 5.22
CA ASP A 1043 25.28 11.74 5.53
C ASP A 1043 25.15 11.10 6.91
N GLY A 1044 23.98 11.23 7.53
CA GLY A 1044 23.70 10.51 8.76
C GLY A 1044 22.49 11.01 9.54
N TRP A 1045 22.35 10.47 10.75
CA TRP A 1045 21.23 10.78 11.62
C TRP A 1045 21.48 12.06 12.43
N VAL A 1046 20.55 13.00 12.38
CA VAL A 1046 20.58 14.26 13.15
C VAL A 1046 19.30 14.44 13.97
N THR A 1047 19.40 15.12 15.11
CA THR A 1047 18.23 15.49 15.92
C THR A 1047 17.51 16.70 15.33
N ILE A 1048 16.24 16.89 15.68
CA ILE A 1048 15.46 18.05 15.25
C ILE A 1048 16.14 19.40 15.64
N PRO A 1049 16.70 19.59 16.85
CA PRO A 1049 17.48 20.79 17.17
C PRO A 1049 18.72 21.01 16.27
N GLN A 1050 19.41 19.97 15.84
CA GLN A 1050 20.53 20.09 14.89
C GLN A 1050 20.05 20.51 13.50
N LEU A 1051 18.95 19.90 13.01
CA LEU A 1051 18.29 20.31 11.78
C LEU A 1051 17.83 21.78 11.84
N HIS A 1052 17.26 22.21 12.97
CA HIS A 1052 16.89 23.62 13.21
C HIS A 1052 18.09 24.56 13.15
N GLN A 1053 19.26 24.11 13.61
CA GLN A 1053 20.47 24.93 13.58
C GLN A 1053 20.91 25.21 12.14
N THR A 1054 20.99 24.20 11.27
CA THR A 1054 21.38 24.43 9.85
C THR A 1054 20.29 25.13 9.03
N ILE A 1055 19.00 24.99 9.37
CA ILE A 1055 17.94 25.83 8.78
C ILE A 1055 18.17 27.32 9.13
N LYS A 1056 18.55 27.62 10.38
CA LYS A 1056 18.70 29.00 10.89
C LYS A 1056 20.05 29.66 10.55
N GLU A 1057 21.12 28.88 10.52
CA GLU A 1057 22.51 29.35 10.52
C GLU A 1057 23.26 28.86 9.28
N LYS A 1058 24.25 29.61 8.81
CA LYS A 1058 25.11 29.19 7.69
C LYS A 1058 26.17 28.19 8.16
N ILE A 1059 25.72 27.08 8.71
CA ILE A 1059 26.52 25.98 9.27
C ILE A 1059 26.15 24.68 8.55
N GLU A 1060 27.16 24.03 7.97
CA GLU A 1060 27.09 22.66 7.51
C GLU A 1060 27.18 21.72 8.72
N LEU A 1061 26.23 20.77 8.84
CA LEU A 1061 26.27 19.75 9.89
C LEU A 1061 27.29 18.67 9.55
N LYS A 1062 27.99 18.18 10.58
CA LYS A 1062 28.75 16.93 10.53
C LYS A 1062 27.99 15.91 11.37
N PRO A 1063 27.16 15.03 10.77
CA PRO A 1063 26.38 14.06 11.52
C PRO A 1063 27.30 13.10 12.30
N SER A 1064 26.85 12.67 13.47
CA SER A 1064 27.69 11.99 14.46
C SER A 1064 27.90 10.50 14.21
N ILE A 1065 27.20 9.90 13.24
CA ILE A 1065 27.18 8.45 13.01
C ILE A 1065 27.28 8.16 11.51
N ASN A 1066 28.46 7.67 11.10
CA ASN A 1066 28.71 7.20 9.75
C ASN A 1066 28.01 5.85 9.50
N ARG A 1067 27.47 5.66 8.29
CA ARG A 1067 26.49 4.63 7.93
C ARG A 1067 27.01 3.19 7.92
N PHE A 1068 28.28 2.97 7.60
CA PHE A 1068 28.79 1.63 7.27
C PHE A 1068 29.13 0.77 8.50
N GLY A 1069 28.08 0.19 9.09
CA GLY A 1069 28.14 -0.79 10.16
C GLY A 1069 26.86 -0.86 10.99
N LYS A 1070 26.08 0.23 11.03
CA LYS A 1070 24.77 0.29 11.69
C LYS A 1070 23.84 1.23 10.91
N PRO A 1071 22.71 0.74 10.33
CA PRO A 1071 21.78 1.59 9.58
C PRO A 1071 21.01 2.59 10.47
N PHE A 1072 21.02 2.37 11.78
CA PHE A 1072 20.49 3.28 12.80
C PHE A 1072 21.59 3.65 13.80
N PRO A 1073 21.45 4.77 14.52
CA PRO A 1073 22.15 5.00 15.77
C PRO A 1073 22.09 3.79 16.68
N ALA A 1074 23.15 3.54 17.44
CA ALA A 1074 23.30 2.34 18.27
C ALA A 1074 22.23 2.21 19.38
N ASP A 1075 21.43 3.25 19.58
CA ASP A 1075 20.45 3.42 20.63
C ASP A 1075 19.00 3.60 20.12
N VAL A 1076 18.75 3.59 18.80
CA VAL A 1076 17.39 3.70 18.24
C VAL A 1076 16.47 2.57 18.72
N GLN A 1077 15.29 2.95 19.22
CA GLN A 1077 14.27 2.02 19.68
C GLN A 1077 13.80 1.12 18.55
N GLU A 1078 13.81 -0.19 18.79
CA GLU A 1078 13.53 -1.22 17.79
C GLU A 1078 12.12 -1.10 17.18
N SER A 1079 11.14 -0.74 18.00
CA SER A 1079 9.76 -0.45 17.60
C SER A 1079 9.58 0.85 16.78
N SER A 1080 10.61 1.69 16.65
CA SER A 1080 10.60 2.90 15.81
C SER A 1080 11.33 2.73 14.48
N ARG A 1081 11.99 1.58 14.29
CA ARG A 1081 12.57 1.17 13.01
C ARG A 1081 11.43 0.74 12.07
N PRO A 1082 11.50 1.00 10.75
CA PRO A 1082 10.63 0.31 9.81
C PRO A 1082 10.77 -1.21 9.97
N SER A 1083 9.67 -1.94 9.79
CA SER A 1083 9.71 -3.37 9.49
C SER A 1083 10.27 -3.55 8.08
N TYR A 1084 11.59 -3.67 8.00
CA TYR A 1084 12.35 -4.02 6.79
C TYR A 1084 12.31 -5.52 6.52
#